data_AF-A0A235HVY7-F1
#
_entry.id   AF-A0A235HVY7-F1
#
_cell.length_a   1.000
_cell.length_b   1.000
_cell.length_c   1.000
_cell.angle_alpha   90.00
_cell.angle_beta   90.00
_cell.angle_gamma   90.00
#
_symmetry.space_group_name_H-M   'P 1'
#
loop_
_entity.id
_entity.type
_entity.pdbx_description
1 polymer ?
#
loop_
_entity_poly.entity_id
_entity_poly.type
_entity_poly.pdbx_seq_one_letter_code
_entity_poly.pdbx_strand_id
1 'polypeptide(L)'
;MTFGYQIEAKLGNADQVGLRLRCNGQTQAVEIHRELRQAEFKVTNPRSSYHDDYTHFFYVTSTVNSLDSVMQKIEARIKVSNNASVVTKEATLKDFKSWQILFRKAIKKLNNDHVNSTSSVQEINQNTLEQKISAGRLIEVEDHLLRQADFNDSNALRTLIALYAKTEQHEQLIKLCQVKYNSILALPVSGRLVEQLVTAYLQHYQQTKEQELLRSVQALAQEFLPELERLRQANRVRKLLHLSLISQEPLPTIEGATLNEQLTQLLEIEPGERISQLEKLKDKYPKAINVLLALADSYVSIDNPEYALQIYQSITEKTEELQQRYAELLLNIQRFQEVIELLPSVISELSPALAGLRGAALYNLGQKTQASEFLEKAWQGGERRVQILLPLAKLWATVGDPVKAGEVYQILLETADEQLTLSDRALMARVANLDGFGDISDEDKVSYYESCVSFAGVHLRDLLEAEEILKDRLDLWKQLQNTSGMINAYADWLDWLANVGKWEDLNKELDILRNFAIQQKISALQYFELLEGLEVYINLQPTLRQSLVNDYFGLAIAEIDNALRQEEVEAPFFEDLKRALLCLNSDSANELVEYRQQRRAEATKLEVQVASDENIVLRTQNLASIHLALVGGHQATRREVIRELCENYGLQNCVEVAPSSEASISRSNVQSQISNCNLIAVITGYMGHDLSQIVSDLKKDGTLTGDIFFIACRGKSGVVRAILNKVQQ
;
A
#
# COMPACT_ATOMS: atom_id res chain seq x y z
N MET A 1 -41.49 0.51 13.15
CA MET A 1 -40.64 0.66 14.36
C MET A 1 -40.41 2.15 14.59
N THR A 2 -40.54 2.65 15.82
CA THR A 2 -40.27 4.06 16.20
C THR A 2 -38.86 4.17 16.78
N PHE A 3 -38.05 5.12 16.33
CA PHE A 3 -36.76 5.44 16.95
C PHE A 3 -36.93 6.63 17.90
N GLY A 4 -36.20 6.64 19.01
CA GLY A 4 -36.20 7.76 19.97
C GLY A 4 -35.08 8.74 19.67
N TYR A 5 -35.29 10.03 19.91
CA TYR A 5 -34.23 11.03 19.80
C TYR A 5 -34.27 12.08 20.90
N GLN A 6 -33.13 12.72 21.17
CA GLN A 6 -33.00 13.86 22.08
C GLN A 6 -32.05 14.89 21.50
N ILE A 7 -32.45 16.17 21.54
CA ILE A 7 -31.63 17.30 21.08
C ILE A 7 -31.12 18.07 22.30
N GLU A 8 -29.80 18.27 22.38
CA GLU A 8 -29.13 18.94 23.49
C GLU A 8 -28.37 20.18 23.00
N ALA A 9 -28.82 21.36 23.46
CA ALA A 9 -28.22 22.64 23.09
C ALA A 9 -26.77 22.85 23.59
N LYS A 10 -26.38 22.12 24.65
CA LYS A 10 -25.08 22.30 25.31
C LYS A 10 -23.98 21.34 24.84
N LEU A 11 -24.31 20.42 23.93
CA LEU A 11 -23.39 19.41 23.41
C LEU A 11 -22.87 19.82 22.02
N GLY A 12 -22.13 20.93 21.91
CA GLY A 12 -21.57 21.40 20.65
C GLY A 12 -20.88 22.76 20.77
N ASN A 13 -20.25 23.22 19.67
CA ASN A 13 -19.80 24.61 19.55
C ASN A 13 -21.00 25.58 19.52
N ALA A 14 -20.78 26.89 19.60
CA ALA A 14 -21.84 27.91 19.71
C ALA A 14 -22.91 27.86 18.58
N ASP A 15 -22.60 27.22 17.45
CA ASP A 15 -23.45 27.02 16.27
C ASP A 15 -23.95 25.58 16.09
N GLN A 16 -23.70 24.68 17.06
CA GLN A 16 -24.02 23.25 16.97
C GLN A 16 -24.93 22.79 18.10
N VAL A 17 -25.82 21.85 17.77
CA VAL A 17 -26.63 21.10 18.73
C VAL A 17 -26.26 19.62 18.66
N GLY A 18 -26.22 18.97 19.83
CA GLY A 18 -26.04 17.54 19.92
C GLY A 18 -27.37 16.81 19.66
N LEU A 19 -27.36 15.77 18.84
CA LEU A 19 -28.51 14.89 18.60
C LEU A 19 -28.17 13.47 19.02
N ARG A 20 -28.88 12.93 20.01
CA ARG A 20 -28.78 11.53 20.44
C ARG A 20 -29.91 10.73 19.82
N LEU A 21 -29.61 9.54 19.31
CA LEU A 21 -30.58 8.61 18.71
C LEU A 21 -30.58 7.25 19.39
N ARG A 22 -31.77 6.72 19.64
CA ARG A 22 -32.01 5.33 20.03
C ARG A 22 -32.46 4.57 18.79
N CYS A 23 -31.48 4.04 18.07
CA CYS A 23 -31.64 3.23 16.87
C CYS A 23 -31.52 1.73 17.18
N ASN A 24 -32.27 0.90 16.43
CA ASN A 24 -32.22 -0.57 16.51
C ASN A 24 -30.96 -1.19 15.86
N GLY A 25 -30.13 -0.36 15.21
CA GLY A 25 -28.88 -0.78 14.59
C GLY A 25 -28.23 0.35 13.78
N GLN A 26 -27.01 0.12 13.31
CA GLN A 26 -26.22 1.09 12.55
C GLN A 26 -26.96 1.57 11.28
N THR A 27 -27.69 0.69 10.61
CA THR A 27 -28.44 0.99 9.37
C THR A 27 -29.47 2.10 9.58
N GLN A 28 -30.21 2.07 10.70
CA GLN A 28 -31.21 3.08 11.03
C GLN A 28 -30.57 4.43 11.40
N ALA A 29 -29.41 4.42 12.07
CA ALA A 29 -28.65 5.64 12.34
C ALA A 29 -28.08 6.29 11.07
N VAL A 30 -27.60 5.46 10.12
CA VAL A 30 -27.12 5.91 8.80
C VAL A 30 -28.26 6.47 7.95
N GLU A 31 -29.45 5.87 8.02
CA GLU A 31 -30.64 6.39 7.34
C GLU A 31 -31.07 7.75 7.88
N ILE A 32 -31.13 7.93 9.20
CA ILE A 32 -31.44 9.23 9.82
C ILE A 32 -30.36 10.28 9.51
N HIS A 33 -29.08 9.88 9.51
CA HIS A 33 -27.98 10.74 9.09
C HIS A 33 -28.09 11.18 7.64
N ARG A 34 -28.51 10.29 6.73
CA ARG A 34 -28.76 10.61 5.33
C ARG A 34 -29.90 11.61 5.18
N GLU A 35 -31.02 11.39 5.85
CA GLU A 35 -32.17 12.31 5.82
C GLU A 35 -31.83 13.69 6.39
N LEU A 36 -31.02 13.76 7.45
CA LEU A 36 -30.53 15.03 7.98
C LEU A 36 -29.67 15.81 6.98
N ARG A 37 -28.80 15.12 6.22
CA ARG A 37 -28.02 15.74 5.14
C ARG A 37 -28.88 16.18 3.96
N GLN A 38 -29.92 15.43 3.63
CA GLN A 38 -30.89 15.81 2.59
C GLN A 38 -31.71 17.05 3.00
N ALA A 39 -31.90 17.28 4.30
CA ALA A 39 -32.45 18.52 4.83
C ALA A 39 -31.42 19.67 4.92
N GLU A 40 -30.28 19.54 4.23
CA GLU A 40 -29.19 20.53 4.13
C GLU A 40 -28.48 20.86 5.45
N PHE A 41 -28.62 20.03 6.48
CA PHE A 41 -27.83 20.21 7.70
C PHE A 41 -26.38 19.73 7.52
N LYS A 42 -25.44 20.51 8.07
CA LYS A 42 -24.06 20.03 8.31
C LYS A 42 -24.07 19.12 9.54
N VAL A 43 -23.89 17.81 9.30
CA VAL A 43 -23.93 16.78 10.34
C VAL A 43 -22.66 15.94 10.34
N THR A 44 -22.09 15.72 11.53
CA THR A 44 -20.95 14.81 11.72
C THR A 44 -21.35 13.35 11.48
N ASN A 45 -20.39 12.49 11.12
CA ASN A 45 -20.64 11.06 11.00
C ASN A 45 -21.22 10.46 12.30
N PRO A 46 -22.13 9.47 12.21
CA PRO A 46 -22.71 8.80 13.38
C PRO A 46 -21.61 8.22 14.26
N ARG A 47 -21.63 8.53 15.55
CA ARG A 47 -20.77 7.93 16.57
C ARG A 47 -21.61 7.12 17.55
N SER A 48 -21.02 6.10 18.16
CA SER A 48 -21.64 5.41 19.29
C SER A 48 -21.84 6.39 20.44
N SER A 49 -23.04 6.40 21.03
CA SER A 49 -23.32 7.23 22.21
C SER A 49 -22.90 6.50 23.48
N TYR A 50 -22.22 7.21 24.40
CA TYR A 50 -21.86 6.72 25.73
C TYR A 50 -22.97 6.92 26.78
N HIS A 51 -24.14 7.39 26.36
CA HIS A 51 -25.31 7.55 27.24
C HIS A 51 -26.17 6.28 27.18
N ASP A 52 -26.49 5.70 28.34
CA ASP A 52 -27.15 4.38 28.45
C ASP A 52 -28.46 4.27 27.66
N ASP A 53 -29.18 5.40 27.52
CA ASP A 53 -30.45 5.47 26.80
C ASP A 53 -30.36 5.64 25.28
N TYR A 54 -29.18 5.88 24.69
CA TYR A 54 -29.04 6.20 23.27
C TYR A 54 -27.89 5.42 22.63
N THR A 55 -28.12 4.90 21.43
CA THR A 55 -27.14 4.08 20.73
C THR A 55 -26.18 4.91 19.88
N HIS A 56 -26.62 6.06 19.37
CA HIS A 56 -25.83 6.91 18.48
C HIS A 56 -25.93 8.39 18.83
N PHE A 57 -24.93 9.16 18.40
CA PHE A 57 -24.86 10.61 18.59
C PHE A 57 -24.29 11.34 17.38
N PHE A 58 -24.78 12.56 17.13
CA PHE A 58 -24.38 13.49 16.08
C PHE A 58 -24.18 14.90 16.63
N TYR A 59 -23.28 15.67 16.03
CA TYR A 59 -23.33 17.13 16.07
C TYR A 59 -24.00 17.64 14.80
N VAL A 60 -24.98 18.52 14.95
CA VAL A 60 -25.72 19.15 13.84
C VAL A 60 -25.54 20.66 13.94
N THR A 61 -25.08 21.30 12.87
CA THR A 61 -24.98 22.78 12.82
C THR A 61 -26.37 23.36 12.58
N SER A 62 -27.08 23.71 13.67
CA SER A 62 -28.48 24.17 13.65
C SER A 62 -28.90 24.72 15.01
N THR A 63 -30.12 25.26 15.11
CA THR A 63 -30.79 25.56 16.39
C THR A 63 -31.68 24.37 16.82
N VAL A 64 -31.93 24.23 18.13
CA VAL A 64 -32.80 23.16 18.67
C VAL A 64 -34.15 23.13 17.97
N ASN A 65 -34.78 24.30 17.80
CA ASN A 65 -36.11 24.43 17.19
C ASN A 65 -36.11 24.00 15.70
N SER A 66 -35.06 24.37 14.96
CA SER A 66 -34.96 24.01 13.54
C SER A 66 -34.70 22.52 13.36
N LEU A 67 -33.88 21.91 14.23
CA LEU A 67 -33.60 20.48 14.15
C LEU A 67 -34.83 19.64 14.56
N ASP A 68 -35.56 20.04 15.61
CA ASP A 68 -36.73 19.30 16.08
C ASP A 68 -37.84 19.22 15.02
N SER A 69 -38.09 20.32 14.31
CA SER A 69 -39.07 20.35 13.21
C SER A 69 -38.75 19.39 12.07
N VAL A 70 -37.46 19.19 11.78
CA VAL A 70 -37.00 18.26 10.72
C VAL A 70 -37.05 16.81 11.21
N MET A 71 -36.66 16.55 12.46
CA MET A 71 -36.69 15.21 13.04
C MET A 71 -38.09 14.60 13.05
N GLN A 72 -39.12 15.40 13.33
CA GLN A 72 -40.53 14.95 13.23
C GLN A 72 -40.92 14.51 11.81
N LYS A 73 -40.41 15.18 10.77
CA LYS A 73 -40.67 14.81 9.36
C LYS A 73 -39.94 13.53 8.96
N ILE A 74 -38.72 13.36 9.44
CA ILE A 74 -37.91 12.15 9.20
C ILE A 74 -38.61 10.92 9.81
N GLU A 75 -39.13 11.05 11.03
CA GLU A 75 -39.85 9.96 11.69
C GLU A 75 -41.10 9.52 10.91
N ALA A 76 -41.82 10.46 10.27
CA ALA A 76 -43.01 10.15 9.49
C ALA A 76 -42.69 9.38 8.19
N ARG A 77 -41.58 9.69 7.51
CA ARG A 77 -41.20 9.05 6.24
C ARG A 77 -40.77 7.60 6.40
N ILE A 78 -40.00 7.32 7.45
CA ILE A 78 -39.46 5.98 7.71
C ILE A 78 -40.59 4.96 7.98
N LYS A 79 -41.83 5.40 8.25
CA LYS A 79 -42.98 4.50 8.46
C LYS A 79 -43.61 3.93 7.18
N VAL A 80 -43.31 4.41 5.97
CA VAL A 80 -44.14 4.13 4.75
C VAL A 80 -43.54 3.11 3.75
N SER A 81 -42.23 2.81 3.78
CA SER A 81 -41.50 2.19 2.65
C SER A 81 -41.56 0.65 2.47
N ASN A 82 -42.45 -0.11 3.12
CA ASN A 82 -42.24 -1.56 3.34
C ASN A 82 -43.05 -2.61 2.51
N ASN A 83 -43.73 -2.32 1.38
CA ASN A 83 -44.56 -3.33 0.69
C ASN A 83 -44.50 -3.32 -0.88
N ALA A 84 -44.04 -4.40 -1.56
CA ALA A 84 -44.52 -5.02 -2.84
C ALA A 84 -43.44 -5.62 -3.82
N SER A 85 -43.79 -6.67 -4.60
CA SER A 85 -42.89 -7.61 -5.34
C SER A 85 -43.46 -8.29 -6.66
N VAL A 86 -42.55 -8.93 -7.46
CA VAL A 86 -42.62 -10.14 -8.41
C VAL A 86 -43.00 -10.04 -9.93
N VAL A 87 -42.23 -10.73 -10.84
CA VAL A 87 -42.60 -11.86 -11.81
C VAL A 87 -41.65 -12.03 -13.06
N THR A 88 -41.31 -13.29 -13.42
CA THR A 88 -40.34 -13.84 -14.43
C THR A 88 -40.96 -14.58 -15.65
N LYS A 89 -40.16 -14.93 -16.70
CA LYS A 89 -40.32 -16.14 -17.58
C LYS A 89 -39.12 -16.49 -18.51
N GLU A 90 -38.98 -17.78 -18.87
CA GLU A 90 -37.83 -18.52 -19.47
C GLU A 90 -37.94 -18.85 -20.99
N ALA A 91 -36.82 -19.23 -21.67
CA ALA A 91 -36.71 -20.42 -22.58
C ALA A 91 -35.31 -20.67 -23.24
N THR A 92 -34.73 -21.84 -22.94
CA THR A 92 -33.94 -22.89 -23.67
C THR A 92 -33.08 -22.70 -24.95
N LEU A 93 -31.90 -23.37 -24.92
CA LEU A 93 -30.82 -23.56 -25.93
C LEU A 93 -31.03 -24.69 -26.96
N LYS A 94 -30.36 -24.57 -28.13
CA LYS A 94 -29.89 -25.71 -28.97
C LYS A 94 -28.52 -25.49 -29.66
N ASP A 95 -27.71 -26.54 -29.56
CA ASP A 95 -26.62 -27.07 -30.41
C ASP A 95 -25.21 -26.41 -30.53
N PHE A 96 -24.22 -27.12 -29.95
CA PHE A 96 -22.81 -26.75 -29.73
C PHE A 96 -21.93 -26.75 -31.00
N LYS A 97 -22.25 -27.57 -32.00
CA LYS A 97 -21.48 -27.61 -33.26
C LYS A 97 -21.72 -26.37 -34.14
N SER A 98 -22.94 -25.84 -34.09
CA SER A 98 -23.33 -24.57 -34.70
C SER A 98 -22.56 -23.42 -34.05
N TRP A 99 -22.42 -23.45 -32.71
CA TRP A 99 -21.64 -22.48 -31.94
C TRP A 99 -20.16 -22.48 -32.34
N GLN A 100 -19.51 -23.64 -32.47
CA GLN A 100 -18.06 -23.70 -32.76
C GLN A 100 -17.68 -23.13 -34.14
N ILE A 101 -18.54 -23.35 -35.15
CA ILE A 101 -18.33 -22.82 -36.51
C ILE A 101 -18.61 -21.32 -36.54
N LEU A 102 -19.67 -20.86 -35.85
CA LEU A 102 -19.99 -19.44 -35.70
C LEU A 102 -18.92 -18.69 -34.90
N PHE A 103 -18.35 -19.32 -33.86
CA PHE A 103 -17.30 -18.76 -33.00
C PHE A 103 -16.01 -18.50 -33.78
N ARG A 104 -15.54 -19.48 -34.56
CA ARG A 104 -14.34 -19.30 -35.40
C ARG A 104 -14.55 -18.22 -36.47
N LYS A 105 -15.76 -18.12 -37.01
CA LYS A 105 -16.12 -17.08 -37.99
C LYS A 105 -16.25 -15.70 -37.33
N ALA A 106 -16.75 -15.65 -36.08
CA ALA A 106 -16.88 -14.43 -35.28
C ALA A 106 -15.53 -13.88 -34.82
N ILE A 107 -14.59 -14.73 -34.35
CA ILE A 107 -13.24 -14.30 -33.98
C ILE A 107 -12.46 -13.78 -35.18
N LYS A 108 -12.57 -14.46 -36.34
CA LYS A 108 -11.89 -14.01 -37.56
C LYS A 108 -12.47 -12.71 -38.12
N LYS A 109 -13.74 -12.41 -37.79
CA LYS A 109 -14.41 -11.15 -38.12
C LYS A 109 -14.06 -10.04 -37.10
N LEU A 110 -14.06 -10.34 -35.80
CA LEU A 110 -13.61 -9.44 -34.72
C LEU A 110 -12.18 -8.95 -34.89
N ASN A 111 -11.25 -9.84 -35.26
CA ASN A 111 -9.84 -9.46 -35.47
C ASN A 111 -9.63 -8.60 -36.72
N ASN A 112 -10.52 -8.69 -37.73
CA ASN A 112 -10.44 -7.85 -38.92
C ASN A 112 -11.24 -6.55 -38.78
N ASP A 113 -12.29 -6.52 -37.95
CA ASP A 113 -13.12 -5.34 -37.68
C ASP A 113 -12.49 -4.41 -36.60
N HIS A 114 -11.44 -4.84 -35.89
CA HIS A 114 -10.76 -4.02 -34.88
C HIS A 114 -9.85 -2.90 -35.41
N VAL A 115 -9.68 -2.77 -36.72
CA VAL A 115 -8.98 -1.60 -37.30
C VAL A 115 -9.91 -0.37 -37.39
N ASN A 116 -11.25 -0.54 -37.29
CA ASN A 116 -12.20 0.57 -37.34
C ASN A 116 -13.46 0.29 -36.48
N SER A 117 -13.47 0.66 -35.20
CA SER A 117 -14.73 0.84 -34.45
C SER A 117 -14.64 1.93 -33.37
N THR A 118 -15.07 3.12 -33.78
CA THR A 118 -15.84 4.15 -33.07
C THR A 118 -16.13 3.99 -31.56
N SER A 119 -15.48 4.83 -30.74
CA SER A 119 -16.04 5.82 -29.79
C SER A 119 -17.32 5.56 -28.95
N SER A 120 -17.81 4.33 -28.75
CA SER A 120 -19.04 4.11 -27.94
C SER A 120 -18.96 3.00 -26.90
N VAL A 121 -17.78 2.72 -26.34
CA VAL A 121 -17.68 1.97 -25.07
C VAL A 121 -17.71 3.01 -23.95
N GLN A 122 -18.91 3.45 -23.57
CA GLN A 122 -19.07 4.21 -22.33
C GLN A 122 -18.78 3.26 -21.17
N GLU A 123 -17.66 3.47 -20.47
CA GLU A 123 -17.41 2.84 -19.18
C GLU A 123 -18.61 3.10 -18.26
N ILE A 124 -19.18 2.02 -17.71
CA ILE A 124 -20.27 2.12 -16.74
C ILE A 124 -19.70 2.76 -15.47
N ASN A 125 -19.93 4.06 -15.30
CA ASN A 125 -19.47 4.82 -14.15
C ASN A 125 -20.11 4.29 -12.86
N GLN A 126 -19.33 3.58 -12.04
CA GLN A 126 -19.75 3.00 -10.76
C GLN A 126 -20.43 4.01 -9.84
N ASN A 127 -19.99 5.28 -9.82
CA ASN A 127 -20.59 6.31 -8.99
C ASN A 127 -22.01 6.68 -9.47
N THR A 128 -22.26 6.64 -10.78
CA THR A 128 -23.60 6.91 -11.35
C THR A 128 -24.54 5.74 -11.09
N LEU A 129 -24.01 4.51 -11.09
CA LEU A 129 -24.74 3.30 -10.73
C LEU A 129 -25.11 3.30 -9.23
N GLU A 130 -24.15 3.64 -8.36
CA GLU A 130 -24.38 3.75 -6.92
C GLU A 130 -25.35 4.88 -6.58
N GLN A 131 -25.30 6.01 -7.27
CA GLN A 131 -26.28 7.10 -7.13
C GLN A 131 -27.70 6.65 -7.53
N LYS A 132 -27.85 5.90 -8.62
CA LYS A 132 -29.17 5.39 -9.06
C LYS A 132 -29.72 4.29 -8.15
N ILE A 133 -28.85 3.40 -7.65
CA ILE A 133 -29.19 2.39 -6.63
C ILE A 133 -29.61 3.10 -5.33
N SER A 134 -28.88 4.14 -4.91
CA SER A 134 -29.18 4.95 -3.72
C SER A 134 -30.47 5.77 -3.86
N ALA A 135 -30.87 6.08 -5.10
CA ALA A 135 -32.10 6.79 -5.43
C ALA A 135 -33.34 5.88 -5.59
N GLY A 136 -33.23 4.58 -5.26
CA GLY A 136 -34.34 3.63 -5.31
C GLY A 136 -34.78 3.22 -6.72
N ARG A 137 -34.00 3.57 -7.75
CA ARG A 137 -34.30 3.22 -9.15
C ARG A 137 -33.67 1.89 -9.57
N LEU A 138 -33.76 0.90 -8.69
CA LEU A 138 -33.11 -0.40 -8.88
C LEU A 138 -33.58 -1.08 -10.18
N ILE A 139 -34.89 -1.05 -10.43
CA ILE A 139 -35.53 -1.66 -11.60
C ILE A 139 -35.04 -1.01 -12.91
N GLU A 140 -34.86 0.31 -12.94
CA GLU A 140 -34.33 1.01 -14.12
C GLU A 140 -32.87 0.64 -14.41
N VAL A 141 -32.08 0.41 -13.35
CA VAL A 141 -30.68 -0.01 -13.46
C VAL A 141 -30.57 -1.47 -13.91
N GLU A 142 -31.40 -2.34 -13.33
CA GLU A 142 -31.50 -3.75 -13.69
C GLU A 142 -31.93 -3.91 -15.16
N ASP A 143 -32.99 -3.22 -15.59
CA ASP A 143 -33.46 -3.23 -17.00
C ASP A 143 -32.39 -2.72 -17.97
N HIS A 144 -31.64 -1.68 -17.59
CA HIS A 144 -30.57 -1.14 -18.41
C HIS A 144 -29.40 -2.13 -18.54
N LEU A 145 -28.99 -2.74 -17.43
CA LEU A 145 -27.89 -3.71 -17.41
C LEU A 145 -28.28 -5.02 -18.11
N LEU A 146 -29.52 -5.50 -17.97
CA LEU A 146 -30.02 -6.67 -18.68
C LEU A 146 -29.99 -6.45 -20.20
N ARG A 147 -30.44 -5.28 -20.67
CA ARG A 147 -30.37 -4.92 -22.10
C ARG A 147 -28.94 -4.86 -22.60
N GLN A 148 -27.99 -4.36 -21.82
CA GLN A 148 -26.57 -4.30 -22.21
C GLN A 148 -25.88 -5.67 -22.16
N ALA A 149 -26.19 -6.49 -21.15
CA ALA A 149 -25.66 -7.85 -20.99
C ALA A 149 -26.15 -8.81 -22.10
N ASP A 150 -27.28 -8.50 -22.75
CA ASP A 150 -27.74 -9.22 -23.94
C ASP A 150 -26.90 -8.97 -25.19
N PHE A 151 -26.10 -7.89 -25.23
CA PHE A 151 -25.15 -7.59 -26.31
C PHE A 151 -23.72 -8.09 -26.05
N ASN A 152 -23.52 -9.04 -25.13
CA ASN A 152 -22.21 -9.58 -24.71
C ASN A 152 -21.26 -8.55 -24.08
N ASP A 153 -21.79 -7.54 -23.39
CA ASP A 153 -20.95 -6.63 -22.58
C ASP A 153 -20.54 -7.30 -21.26
N SER A 154 -19.27 -7.71 -21.18
CA SER A 154 -18.66 -8.34 -19.99
C SER A 154 -18.73 -7.45 -18.74
N ASN A 155 -18.68 -6.12 -18.90
CA ASN A 155 -18.74 -5.18 -17.78
C ASN A 155 -20.17 -5.05 -17.24
N ALA A 156 -21.17 -5.02 -18.13
CA ALA A 156 -22.57 -5.03 -17.73
C ALA A 156 -22.92 -6.32 -16.97
N LEU A 157 -22.43 -7.48 -17.43
CA LEU A 157 -22.67 -8.77 -16.77
C LEU A 157 -22.02 -8.85 -15.38
N ARG A 158 -20.77 -8.41 -15.22
CA ARG A 158 -20.11 -8.33 -13.90
C ARG A 158 -20.85 -7.39 -12.95
N THR A 159 -21.31 -6.26 -13.47
CA THR A 159 -22.05 -5.26 -12.71
C THR A 159 -23.39 -5.81 -12.25
N LEU A 160 -24.09 -6.58 -13.10
CA LEU A 160 -25.34 -7.25 -12.77
C LEU A 160 -25.13 -8.33 -11.70
N ILE A 161 -24.06 -9.13 -11.78
CA ILE A 161 -23.69 -10.11 -10.76
C ILE A 161 -23.43 -9.43 -9.41
N ALA A 162 -22.64 -8.35 -9.41
CA ALA A 162 -22.35 -7.59 -8.21
C ALA A 162 -23.60 -6.93 -7.62
N LEU A 163 -24.52 -6.46 -8.49
CA LEU A 163 -25.81 -5.89 -8.09
C LEU A 163 -26.64 -6.93 -7.35
N TYR A 164 -26.93 -8.08 -7.98
CA TYR A 164 -27.76 -9.14 -7.36
C TYR A 164 -27.14 -9.71 -6.10
N ALA A 165 -25.82 -9.84 -6.04
CA ALA A 165 -25.13 -10.28 -4.83
C ALA A 165 -25.26 -9.25 -3.69
N LYS A 166 -25.18 -7.94 -4.00
CA LYS A 166 -25.29 -6.84 -3.02
C LYS A 166 -26.72 -6.63 -2.53
N THR A 167 -27.72 -6.92 -3.37
CA THR A 167 -29.15 -6.81 -3.04
C THR A 167 -29.75 -8.10 -2.47
N GLU A 168 -28.92 -9.12 -2.20
CA GLU A 168 -29.36 -10.44 -1.71
C GLU A 168 -30.41 -11.12 -2.60
N GLN A 169 -30.45 -10.77 -3.90
CA GLN A 169 -31.33 -11.36 -4.90
C GLN A 169 -30.73 -12.66 -5.45
N HIS A 170 -30.44 -13.61 -4.56
CA HIS A 170 -29.72 -14.85 -4.89
C HIS A 170 -30.41 -15.69 -5.96
N GLU A 171 -31.74 -15.73 -5.98
CA GLU A 171 -32.51 -16.46 -7.00
C GLU A 171 -32.33 -15.85 -8.41
N GLN A 172 -32.29 -14.51 -8.52
CA GLN A 172 -32.06 -13.83 -9.78
C GLN A 172 -30.63 -14.05 -10.27
N LEU A 173 -29.65 -14.06 -9.35
CA LEU A 173 -28.26 -14.36 -9.67
C LEU A 173 -28.08 -15.80 -10.18
N ILE A 174 -28.74 -16.77 -9.56
CA ILE A 174 -28.70 -18.17 -10.01
C ILE A 174 -29.35 -18.32 -11.40
N LYS A 175 -30.51 -17.70 -11.63
CA LYS A 175 -31.15 -17.67 -12.96
C LYS A 175 -30.24 -17.03 -14.01
N LEU A 176 -29.60 -15.91 -13.68
CA LEU A 176 -28.63 -15.28 -14.56
C LEU A 176 -27.47 -16.24 -14.90
N CYS A 177 -26.93 -16.95 -13.90
CA CYS A 177 -25.88 -17.93 -14.10
C CYS A 177 -26.29 -19.09 -14.98
N GLN A 178 -27.51 -19.60 -14.84
CA GLN A 178 -28.03 -20.66 -15.68
C GLN A 178 -28.22 -20.20 -17.13
N VAL A 179 -28.71 -18.97 -17.35
CA VAL A 179 -28.97 -18.42 -18.69
C VAL A 179 -27.68 -18.01 -19.41
N LYS A 180 -26.71 -17.44 -18.68
CA LYS A 180 -25.48 -16.85 -19.24
C LYS A 180 -24.21 -17.62 -18.85
N TYR A 181 -24.32 -18.91 -18.52
CA TYR A 181 -23.23 -19.76 -18.00
C TYR A 181 -21.90 -19.59 -18.75
N ASN A 182 -21.93 -19.75 -20.07
CA ASN A 182 -20.73 -19.63 -20.91
C ASN A 182 -20.13 -18.22 -20.93
N SER A 183 -20.98 -17.18 -20.88
CA SER A 183 -20.52 -15.79 -20.83
C SER A 183 -19.89 -15.45 -19.49
N ILE A 184 -20.38 -16.06 -18.40
CA ILE A 184 -19.82 -15.90 -17.05
C ILE A 184 -18.46 -16.59 -16.94
N LEU A 185 -18.31 -17.81 -17.46
CA LEU A 185 -17.01 -18.50 -17.51
C LEU A 185 -15.97 -17.73 -18.33
N ALA A 186 -16.41 -16.95 -19.33
CA ALA A 186 -15.53 -16.11 -20.14
C ALA A 186 -15.17 -14.76 -19.48
N LEU A 187 -15.74 -14.43 -18.31
CA LEU A 187 -15.39 -13.19 -17.61
C LEU A 187 -13.95 -13.29 -17.05
N PRO A 188 -13.22 -12.16 -16.95
CA PRO A 188 -11.95 -12.14 -16.25
C PRO A 188 -12.12 -12.66 -14.82
N VAL A 189 -11.39 -13.72 -14.49
CA VAL A 189 -11.54 -14.43 -13.21
C VAL A 189 -11.07 -13.53 -12.06
N SER A 190 -11.81 -13.52 -10.96
CA SER A 190 -11.43 -12.84 -9.71
C SER A 190 -12.08 -13.53 -8.53
N GLY A 191 -11.39 -13.60 -7.39
CA GLY A 191 -11.92 -14.24 -6.17
C GLY A 191 -13.28 -13.69 -5.77
N ARG A 192 -13.46 -12.36 -5.82
CA ARG A 192 -14.73 -11.69 -5.49
C ARG A 192 -15.89 -12.10 -6.39
N LEU A 193 -15.67 -12.24 -7.69
CA LEU A 193 -16.70 -12.68 -8.63
C LEU A 193 -17.17 -14.09 -8.26
N VAL A 194 -16.23 -15.01 -8.08
CA VAL A 194 -16.53 -16.41 -7.78
C VAL A 194 -17.14 -16.56 -6.39
N GLU A 195 -16.68 -15.80 -5.40
CA GLU A 195 -17.30 -15.71 -4.07
C GLU A 195 -18.77 -15.29 -4.16
N GLN A 196 -19.10 -14.23 -4.90
CA GLN A 196 -20.48 -13.76 -5.06
C GLN A 196 -21.39 -14.84 -5.66
N LEU A 197 -20.89 -15.56 -6.67
CA LEU A 197 -21.62 -16.66 -7.29
C LEU A 197 -21.80 -17.82 -6.30
N VAL A 198 -20.71 -18.27 -5.67
CA VAL A 198 -20.74 -19.40 -4.74
C VAL A 198 -21.64 -19.08 -3.54
N THR A 199 -21.50 -17.91 -2.93
CA THR A 199 -22.33 -17.47 -1.80
C THR A 199 -23.83 -17.49 -2.15
N ALA A 200 -24.21 -17.00 -3.33
CA ALA A 200 -25.62 -16.99 -3.73
C ALA A 200 -26.20 -18.40 -3.91
N TYR A 201 -25.46 -19.31 -4.55
CA TYR A 201 -25.88 -20.71 -4.68
C TYR A 201 -25.98 -21.40 -3.31
N LEU A 202 -25.02 -21.15 -2.41
CA LEU A 202 -25.03 -21.75 -1.07
C LEU A 202 -26.16 -21.22 -0.18
N GLN A 203 -26.44 -19.91 -0.22
CA GLN A 203 -27.57 -19.32 0.51
C GLN A 203 -28.91 -19.83 -0.03
N HIS A 204 -29.05 -19.95 -1.36
CA HIS A 204 -30.26 -20.51 -1.94
C HIS A 204 -30.42 -22.00 -1.62
N TYR A 205 -29.33 -22.78 -1.60
CA TYR A 205 -29.32 -24.16 -1.12
C TYR A 205 -29.74 -24.27 0.34
N GLN A 206 -29.27 -23.38 1.22
CA GLN A 206 -29.66 -23.38 2.63
C GLN A 206 -31.18 -23.17 2.81
N GLN A 207 -31.80 -22.38 1.94
CA GLN A 207 -33.23 -22.08 1.94
C GLN A 207 -34.09 -23.21 1.34
N THR A 208 -33.66 -23.79 0.22
CA THR A 208 -34.46 -24.75 -0.57
C THR A 208 -34.14 -26.22 -0.28
N LYS A 209 -32.94 -26.51 0.25
CA LYS A 209 -32.36 -27.85 0.43
C LYS A 209 -32.22 -28.67 -0.86
N GLU A 210 -32.22 -28.03 -2.02
CA GLU A 210 -32.14 -28.69 -3.32
C GLU A 210 -30.70 -29.09 -3.68
N GLN A 211 -30.41 -30.39 -3.76
CA GLN A 211 -29.05 -30.90 -3.99
C GLN A 211 -28.45 -30.54 -5.36
N GLU A 212 -29.29 -30.26 -6.37
CA GLU A 212 -28.82 -29.89 -7.71
C GLU A 212 -28.10 -28.54 -7.73
N LEU A 213 -28.50 -27.61 -6.84
CA LEU A 213 -27.82 -26.32 -6.67
C LEU A 213 -26.40 -26.49 -6.14
N LEU A 214 -26.21 -27.43 -5.19
CA LEU A 214 -24.91 -27.75 -4.63
C LEU A 214 -23.96 -28.34 -5.68
N ARG A 215 -24.45 -29.25 -6.53
CA ARG A 215 -23.67 -29.79 -7.65
C ARG A 215 -23.33 -28.73 -8.68
N SER A 216 -24.27 -27.83 -8.97
CA SER A 216 -24.06 -26.75 -9.94
C SER A 216 -23.00 -25.74 -9.48
N VAL A 217 -22.99 -25.39 -8.18
CA VAL A 217 -21.97 -24.48 -7.64
C VAL A 217 -20.59 -25.13 -7.55
N GLN A 218 -20.52 -26.44 -7.28
CA GLN A 218 -19.26 -27.19 -7.32
C GLN A 218 -18.66 -27.20 -8.73
N ALA A 219 -19.47 -27.56 -9.73
CA ALA A 219 -19.02 -27.56 -11.13
C ALA A 219 -18.56 -26.16 -11.57
N LEU A 220 -19.33 -25.12 -11.25
CA LEU A 220 -18.98 -23.75 -11.56
C LEU A 220 -17.66 -23.32 -10.88
N ALA A 221 -17.48 -23.65 -9.60
CA ALA A 221 -16.26 -23.29 -8.88
C ALA A 221 -15.04 -24.07 -9.39
N GLN A 222 -15.20 -25.35 -9.74
CA GLN A 222 -14.13 -26.17 -10.32
C GLN A 222 -13.60 -25.59 -11.65
N GLU A 223 -14.47 -25.00 -12.48
CA GLU A 223 -14.05 -24.33 -13.71
C GLU A 223 -13.19 -23.07 -13.44
N PHE A 224 -13.38 -22.39 -12.30
CA PHE A 224 -12.62 -21.18 -11.94
C PHE A 224 -11.39 -21.44 -11.06
N LEU A 225 -11.35 -22.55 -10.33
CA LEU A 225 -10.30 -22.85 -9.35
C LEU A 225 -8.87 -22.81 -9.94
N PRO A 226 -8.57 -23.40 -11.11
CA PRO A 226 -7.22 -23.36 -11.68
C PRO A 226 -6.69 -21.94 -11.90
N GLU A 227 -7.54 -21.04 -12.38
CA GLU A 227 -7.16 -19.64 -12.62
C GLU A 227 -7.11 -18.83 -11.31
N LEU A 228 -7.99 -19.13 -10.34
CA LEU A 228 -7.92 -18.53 -9.01
C LEU A 228 -6.67 -18.93 -8.23
N GLU A 229 -6.18 -20.16 -8.42
CA GLU A 229 -4.94 -20.66 -7.82
C GLU A 229 -3.73 -19.95 -8.42
N ARG A 230 -3.68 -19.80 -9.76
CA ARG A 230 -2.67 -18.97 -10.44
C ARG A 230 -2.63 -17.54 -9.90
N LEU A 231 -3.80 -16.99 -9.52
CA LEU A 231 -3.94 -15.64 -8.98
C LEU A 231 -3.81 -15.56 -7.44
N ARG A 232 -3.58 -16.67 -6.72
CA ARG A 232 -3.56 -16.76 -5.25
C ARG A 232 -4.83 -16.23 -4.57
N GLN A 233 -5.99 -16.39 -5.22
CA GLN A 233 -7.30 -15.92 -4.75
C GLN A 233 -8.29 -17.06 -4.42
N ALA A 234 -7.85 -18.32 -4.48
CA ALA A 234 -8.71 -19.49 -4.27
C ALA A 234 -9.16 -19.70 -2.81
N ASN A 235 -8.41 -19.20 -1.82
CA ASN A 235 -8.58 -19.58 -0.40
C ASN A 235 -9.99 -19.32 0.15
N ARG A 236 -10.60 -18.17 -0.17
CA ARG A 236 -11.96 -17.84 0.30
C ARG A 236 -13.04 -18.65 -0.40
N VAL A 237 -12.90 -18.91 -1.70
CA VAL A 237 -13.83 -19.77 -2.46
C VAL A 237 -13.78 -21.20 -1.92
N ARG A 238 -12.58 -21.74 -1.65
CA ARG A 238 -12.40 -23.03 -0.99
C ARG A 238 -13.06 -23.05 0.39
N LYS A 239 -12.84 -22.01 1.22
CA LYS A 239 -13.49 -21.88 2.54
C LYS A 239 -15.02 -21.92 2.44
N LEU A 240 -15.61 -21.23 1.46
CA LEU A 240 -17.07 -21.21 1.24
C LEU A 240 -17.60 -22.60 0.82
N LEU A 241 -16.89 -23.29 -0.07
CA LEU A 241 -17.21 -24.67 -0.46
C LEU A 241 -17.05 -25.63 0.72
N HIS A 242 -15.99 -25.48 1.53
CA HIS A 242 -15.76 -26.32 2.72
C HIS A 242 -16.84 -26.16 3.79
N LEU A 243 -17.30 -24.94 4.07
CA LEU A 243 -18.35 -24.68 5.06
C LEU A 243 -19.72 -25.26 4.65
N SER A 244 -19.90 -25.57 3.37
CA SER A 244 -21.17 -26.07 2.82
C SER A 244 -21.16 -27.55 2.43
N LEU A 245 -19.98 -28.13 2.24
CA LEU A 245 -19.79 -29.54 1.90
C LEU A 245 -19.57 -30.37 3.17
N ILE A 246 -20.65 -30.98 3.66
CA ILE A 246 -20.50 -32.30 4.29
C ILE A 246 -20.01 -33.23 3.17
N SER A 247 -18.77 -33.73 3.30
CA SER A 247 -18.03 -34.50 2.30
C SER A 247 -18.91 -35.50 1.53
N GLN A 248 -18.99 -35.37 0.20
CA GLN A 248 -19.70 -36.34 -0.68
C GLN A 248 -18.79 -37.19 -1.58
N GLU A 249 -17.47 -37.11 -1.47
CA GLU A 249 -16.61 -38.17 -2.00
C GLU A 249 -15.85 -38.85 -0.87
N PRO A 250 -16.05 -40.16 -0.64
CA PRO A 250 -15.17 -40.91 0.23
C PRO A 250 -13.81 -41.00 -0.45
N LEU A 251 -12.81 -40.28 0.08
CA LEU A 251 -11.41 -40.61 -0.17
C LEU A 251 -11.21 -42.09 0.16
N PRO A 252 -10.36 -42.81 -0.59
CA PRO A 252 -10.29 -44.26 -0.57
C PRO A 252 -10.03 -44.78 0.85
N THR A 253 -11.08 -45.27 1.51
CA THR A 253 -10.96 -46.10 2.70
C THR A 253 -10.38 -47.43 2.26
N ILE A 254 -9.06 -47.58 2.39
CA ILE A 254 -8.45 -48.91 2.29
C ILE A 254 -8.81 -49.64 3.58
N GLU A 255 -9.83 -50.48 3.53
CA GLU A 255 -10.12 -51.44 4.59
C GLU A 255 -8.88 -52.32 4.80
N GLY A 256 -8.22 -52.18 5.95
CA GLY A 256 -7.02 -52.94 6.32
C GLY A 256 -5.71 -52.14 6.40
N ALA A 257 -5.69 -50.86 6.04
CA ALA A 257 -4.50 -50.01 6.21
C ALA A 257 -4.24 -49.70 7.70
N THR A 258 -2.97 -49.69 8.09
CA THR A 258 -2.53 -49.28 9.43
C THR A 258 -2.81 -47.79 9.67
N LEU A 259 -2.94 -47.37 10.93
CA LEU A 259 -3.18 -45.97 11.29
C LEU A 259 -2.12 -45.03 10.66
N ASN A 260 -0.86 -45.46 10.61
CA ASN A 260 0.22 -44.67 10.01
C ASN A 260 0.07 -44.54 8.49
N GLU A 261 -0.32 -45.59 7.77
CA GLU A 261 -0.56 -45.52 6.33
C GLU A 261 -1.71 -44.58 5.99
N GLN A 262 -2.80 -44.62 6.78
CA GLN A 262 -3.92 -43.69 6.66
C GLN A 262 -3.47 -42.24 6.91
N LEU A 263 -2.60 -42.02 7.91
CA LEU A 263 -2.07 -40.69 8.23
C LEU A 263 -1.16 -40.15 7.13
N THR A 264 -0.26 -40.97 6.59
CA THR A 264 0.63 -40.59 5.49
C THR A 264 -0.16 -40.18 4.25
N GLN A 265 -1.18 -40.96 3.88
CA GLN A 265 -2.06 -40.64 2.75
C GLN A 265 -2.86 -39.35 2.98
N LEU A 266 -3.33 -39.12 4.22
CA LEU A 266 -4.01 -37.86 4.57
C LEU A 266 -3.06 -36.67 4.54
N LEU A 267 -1.79 -36.85 4.87
CA LEU A 267 -0.81 -35.76 4.86
C LEU A 267 -0.44 -35.30 3.44
N GLU A 268 -0.64 -36.15 2.42
CA GLU A 268 -0.52 -35.78 0.99
C GLU A 268 -1.68 -34.93 0.47
N ILE A 269 -2.78 -34.85 1.23
CA ILE A 269 -3.97 -34.07 0.90
C ILE A 269 -3.83 -32.65 1.48
N GLU A 270 -4.38 -31.67 0.76
CA GLU A 270 -4.44 -30.27 1.17
C GLU A 270 -5.00 -30.12 2.60
N PRO A 271 -4.39 -29.27 3.47
CA PRO A 271 -4.70 -29.23 4.90
C PRO A 271 -6.18 -29.02 5.24
N GLY A 272 -6.93 -28.25 4.44
CA GLY A 272 -8.36 -28.02 4.65
C GLY A 272 -9.24 -29.25 4.37
N GLU A 273 -8.85 -30.08 3.39
CA GLU A 273 -9.67 -31.21 2.94
C GLU A 273 -9.51 -32.44 3.84
N ARG A 274 -8.36 -32.57 4.52
CA ARG A 274 -8.07 -33.69 5.42
C ARG A 274 -8.65 -33.54 6.84
N ILE A 275 -9.08 -32.34 7.26
CA ILE A 275 -9.54 -32.08 8.63
C ILE A 275 -10.69 -33.00 9.03
N SER A 276 -11.75 -33.11 8.22
CA SER A 276 -12.91 -33.95 8.56
C SER A 276 -12.56 -35.43 8.72
N GLN A 277 -11.52 -35.91 8.04
CA GLN A 277 -11.03 -37.29 8.20
C GLN A 277 -10.13 -37.43 9.41
N LEU A 278 -9.26 -36.46 9.67
CA LEU A 278 -8.44 -36.40 10.88
C LEU A 278 -9.30 -36.27 12.15
N GLU A 279 -10.44 -35.58 12.10
CA GLU A 279 -11.42 -35.54 13.20
C GLU A 279 -12.06 -36.90 13.44
N LYS A 280 -12.48 -37.60 12.38
CA LYS A 280 -12.97 -38.99 12.50
C LYS A 280 -11.91 -39.93 13.07
N LEU A 281 -10.64 -39.75 12.68
CA LEU A 281 -9.52 -40.53 13.21
C LEU A 281 -9.24 -40.16 14.67
N LYS A 282 -9.36 -38.89 15.06
CA LYS A 282 -9.27 -38.44 16.45
C LYS A 282 -10.35 -39.07 17.31
N ASP A 283 -11.60 -39.12 16.84
CA ASP A 283 -12.70 -39.76 17.57
C ASP A 283 -12.47 -41.26 17.74
N LYS A 284 -11.92 -41.93 16.71
CA LYS A 284 -11.60 -43.36 16.75
C LYS A 284 -10.34 -43.69 17.57
N TYR A 285 -9.36 -42.81 17.58
CA TYR A 285 -8.06 -42.97 18.22
C TYR A 285 -7.68 -41.71 19.04
N PRO A 286 -8.41 -41.41 20.13
CA PRO A 286 -8.27 -40.13 20.85
C PRO A 286 -6.93 -39.93 21.56
N LYS A 287 -6.11 -40.99 21.69
CA LYS A 287 -4.77 -40.95 22.30
C LYS A 287 -3.64 -40.96 21.26
N ALA A 288 -3.95 -41.04 19.97
CA ALA A 288 -2.92 -41.08 18.93
C ALA A 288 -2.32 -39.69 18.71
N ILE A 289 -1.15 -39.43 19.29
CA ILE A 289 -0.47 -38.13 19.23
C ILE A 289 -0.25 -37.68 17.78
N ASN A 290 0.17 -38.58 16.88
CA ASN A 290 0.40 -38.24 15.48
C ASN A 290 -0.87 -37.74 14.76
N VAL A 291 -2.05 -38.27 15.11
CA VAL A 291 -3.34 -37.80 14.56
C VAL A 291 -3.66 -36.41 15.10
N LEU A 292 -3.46 -36.19 16.40
CA LEU A 292 -3.70 -34.90 17.04
C LEU A 292 -2.75 -33.82 16.51
N LEU A 293 -1.47 -34.15 16.31
CA LEU A 293 -0.47 -33.26 15.71
C LEU A 293 -0.83 -32.91 14.26
N ALA A 294 -1.12 -33.90 13.42
CA ALA A 294 -1.53 -33.65 12.04
C ALA A 294 -2.81 -32.80 11.96
N LEU A 295 -3.76 -33.01 12.88
CA LEU A 295 -4.98 -32.21 12.97
C LEU A 295 -4.67 -30.77 13.41
N ALA A 296 -3.83 -30.58 14.42
CA ALA A 296 -3.40 -29.25 14.87
C ALA A 296 -2.67 -28.49 13.75
N ASP A 297 -1.69 -29.11 13.09
CA ASP A 297 -0.93 -28.54 11.95
C ASP A 297 -1.88 -28.16 10.79
N SER A 298 -2.93 -28.95 10.57
CA SER A 298 -3.96 -28.66 9.57
C SER A 298 -4.79 -27.43 9.94
N TYR A 299 -5.17 -27.30 11.22
CA TYR A 299 -5.90 -26.14 11.73
C TYR A 299 -5.06 -24.85 11.69
N VAL A 300 -3.76 -24.93 11.97
CA VAL A 300 -2.83 -23.80 11.79
C VAL A 300 -2.76 -23.37 10.33
N SER A 301 -2.62 -24.33 9.40
CA SER A 301 -2.54 -24.05 7.96
C SER A 301 -3.78 -23.37 7.37
N ILE A 302 -4.95 -23.54 7.99
CA ILE A 302 -6.21 -22.89 7.55
C ILE A 302 -6.55 -21.62 8.36
N ASP A 303 -5.57 -21.04 9.05
CA ASP A 303 -5.70 -19.83 9.86
C ASP A 303 -6.76 -19.95 10.97
N ASN A 304 -6.78 -21.12 11.63
CA ASN A 304 -7.62 -21.38 12.81
C ASN A 304 -6.77 -21.85 14.01
N PRO A 305 -5.91 -20.97 14.55
CA PRO A 305 -4.96 -21.34 15.58
C PRO A 305 -5.62 -21.70 16.92
N GLU A 306 -6.78 -21.13 17.26
CA GLU A 306 -7.46 -21.42 18.54
C GLU A 306 -7.89 -22.88 18.67
N TYR A 307 -8.36 -23.49 17.58
CA TYR A 307 -8.65 -24.93 17.57
C TYR A 307 -7.39 -25.78 17.69
N ALA A 308 -6.30 -25.36 17.03
CA ALA A 308 -5.01 -26.02 17.19
C ALA A 308 -4.51 -25.98 18.64
N LEU A 309 -4.64 -24.83 19.33
CA LEU A 309 -4.30 -24.71 20.76
C LEU A 309 -5.12 -25.66 21.63
N GLN A 310 -6.44 -25.77 21.41
CA GLN A 310 -7.29 -26.70 22.15
C GLN A 310 -6.82 -28.16 21.97
N ILE A 311 -6.38 -28.51 20.76
CA ILE A 311 -5.82 -29.84 20.48
C ILE A 311 -4.52 -30.04 21.26
N TYR A 312 -3.58 -29.10 21.22
CA TYR A 312 -2.32 -29.18 22.00
C TYR A 312 -2.57 -29.27 23.51
N GLN A 313 -3.56 -28.56 24.03
CA GLN A 313 -3.96 -28.62 25.44
C GLN A 313 -4.57 -29.97 25.81
N SER A 314 -5.29 -30.62 24.89
CA SER A 314 -5.89 -31.94 25.12
C SER A 314 -4.88 -33.08 25.23
N ILE A 315 -3.65 -32.89 24.74
CA ILE A 315 -2.59 -33.91 24.82
C ILE A 315 -1.97 -33.91 26.22
N THR A 316 -2.18 -35.02 26.94
CA THR A 316 -1.70 -35.21 28.32
C THR A 316 -0.20 -35.50 28.42
N GLU A 317 0.38 -36.13 27.40
CA GLU A 317 1.81 -36.43 27.36
C GLU A 317 2.58 -35.21 26.87
N LYS A 318 3.47 -34.66 27.72
CA LYS A 318 4.27 -33.47 27.39
C LYS A 318 5.67 -33.89 26.97
N THR A 319 5.81 -34.32 25.72
CA THR A 319 7.13 -34.50 25.11
C THR A 319 7.74 -33.15 24.76
N GLU A 320 9.07 -33.09 24.67
CA GLU A 320 9.79 -31.86 24.33
C GLU A 320 9.38 -31.32 22.95
N GLU A 321 9.28 -32.20 21.95
CA GLU A 321 8.85 -31.82 20.58
C GLU A 321 7.45 -31.20 20.60
N LEU A 322 6.54 -31.73 21.42
CA LEU A 322 5.19 -31.19 21.56
C LEU A 322 5.21 -29.80 22.22
N GLN A 323 5.99 -29.65 23.30
CA GLN A 323 6.15 -28.37 23.98
C GLN A 323 6.75 -27.32 23.04
N GLN A 324 7.70 -27.71 22.20
CA GLN A 324 8.31 -26.84 21.20
C GLN A 324 7.27 -26.35 20.19
N ARG A 325 6.53 -27.25 19.52
CA ARG A 325 5.50 -26.88 18.54
C ARG A 325 4.40 -26.02 19.17
N TYR A 326 3.98 -26.35 20.39
CA TYR A 326 2.95 -25.58 21.10
C TYR A 326 3.45 -24.17 21.45
N ALA A 327 4.67 -24.02 21.94
CA ALA A 327 5.28 -22.73 22.22
C ALA A 327 5.52 -21.89 20.94
N GLU A 328 5.92 -22.52 19.83
CA GLU A 328 6.06 -21.85 18.53
C GLU A 328 4.72 -21.29 18.04
N LEU A 329 3.64 -22.08 18.14
CA LEU A 329 2.30 -21.61 17.78
C LEU A 329 1.89 -20.40 18.65
N LEU A 330 2.08 -20.49 19.97
CA LEU A 330 1.78 -19.40 20.91
C LEU A 330 2.59 -18.13 20.61
N LEU A 331 3.87 -18.25 20.23
CA LEU A 331 4.69 -17.10 19.79
C LEU A 331 4.13 -16.47 18.52
N ASN A 332 3.79 -17.28 17.51
CA ASN A 332 3.29 -16.79 16.22
C ASN A 332 1.96 -16.01 16.37
N ILE A 333 1.10 -16.43 17.31
CA ILE A 333 -0.16 -15.73 17.63
C ILE A 333 -0.01 -14.67 18.73
N GLN A 334 1.22 -14.32 19.11
CA GLN A 334 1.54 -13.26 20.07
C GLN A 334 1.04 -13.49 21.51
N ARG A 335 0.79 -14.75 21.90
CA ARG A 335 0.40 -15.12 23.28
C ARG A 335 1.63 -15.42 24.15
N PHE A 336 2.52 -14.42 24.26
CA PHE A 336 3.84 -14.56 24.88
C PHE A 336 3.79 -14.98 26.35
N GLN A 337 2.80 -14.49 27.11
CA GLN A 337 2.65 -14.82 28.53
C GLN A 337 2.40 -16.32 28.74
N GLU A 338 1.64 -16.96 27.86
CA GLU A 338 1.34 -18.38 27.96
C GLU A 338 2.55 -19.25 27.63
N VAL A 339 3.46 -18.79 26.77
CA VAL A 339 4.76 -19.47 26.54
C VAL A 339 5.57 -19.50 27.82
N ILE A 340 5.57 -18.40 28.59
CA ILE A 340 6.30 -18.29 29.84
C ILE A 340 5.66 -19.15 30.94
N GLU A 341 4.34 -19.32 30.92
CA GLU A 341 3.64 -20.20 31.86
C GLU A 341 3.81 -21.69 31.50
N LEU A 342 3.92 -22.00 30.20
CA LEU A 342 4.12 -23.35 29.69
C LEU A 342 5.50 -23.92 30.02
N LEU A 343 6.54 -23.08 29.93
CA LEU A 343 7.94 -23.51 30.05
C LEU A 343 8.52 -23.21 31.43
N PRO A 344 9.36 -24.10 32.01
CA PRO A 344 10.06 -23.85 33.27
C PRO A 344 10.82 -22.50 33.32
N SER A 345 10.89 -21.89 34.50
CA SER A 345 11.68 -20.68 34.73
C SER A 345 13.17 -20.93 34.96
N VAL A 346 13.55 -22.17 35.25
CA VAL A 346 14.94 -22.54 35.54
C VAL A 346 15.65 -22.90 34.24
N ILE A 347 16.65 -22.11 33.86
CA ILE A 347 17.40 -22.29 32.60
C ILE A 347 17.96 -23.70 32.44
N SER A 348 18.50 -24.31 33.50
CA SER A 348 19.15 -25.62 33.44
C SER A 348 18.21 -26.76 33.08
N GLU A 349 16.90 -26.58 33.28
CA GLU A 349 15.87 -27.59 33.01
C GLU A 349 15.39 -27.57 31.56
N LEU A 350 15.69 -26.51 30.81
CA LEU A 350 15.27 -26.36 29.41
C LEU A 350 16.35 -26.89 28.46
N SER A 351 15.93 -27.53 27.37
CA SER A 351 16.80 -27.72 26.21
C SER A 351 17.10 -26.37 25.53
N PRO A 352 18.13 -26.29 24.67
CA PRO A 352 18.41 -25.07 23.91
C PRO A 352 17.21 -24.57 23.11
N ALA A 353 16.45 -25.49 22.50
CA ALA A 353 15.25 -25.19 21.73
C ALA A 353 14.17 -24.49 22.56
N LEU A 354 13.81 -25.05 23.71
CA LEU A 354 12.78 -24.50 24.59
C LEU A 354 13.26 -23.22 25.30
N ALA A 355 14.55 -23.16 25.67
CA ALA A 355 15.15 -21.94 26.21
C ALA A 355 15.00 -20.78 25.21
N GLY A 356 15.31 -21.01 23.93
CA GLY A 356 15.19 -19.98 22.90
C GLY A 356 13.77 -19.46 22.73
N LEU A 357 12.76 -20.35 22.73
CA LEU A 357 11.35 -19.95 22.61
C LEU A 357 10.87 -19.14 23.83
N ARG A 358 11.27 -19.55 25.05
CA ARG A 358 11.00 -18.77 26.27
C ARG A 358 11.68 -17.41 26.23
N GLY A 359 12.95 -17.37 25.80
CA GLY A 359 13.71 -16.14 25.64
C GLY A 359 13.07 -15.18 24.64
N ALA A 360 12.58 -15.69 23.51
CA ALA A 360 11.83 -14.90 22.53
C ALA A 360 10.53 -14.33 23.12
N ALA A 361 9.78 -15.11 23.90
CA ALA A 361 8.57 -14.62 24.59
C ALA A 361 8.89 -13.51 25.60
N LEU A 362 9.93 -13.69 26.43
CA LEU A 362 10.38 -12.70 27.41
C LEU A 362 10.82 -11.39 26.72
N TYR A 363 11.53 -11.50 25.59
CA TYR A 363 11.94 -10.34 24.80
C TYR A 363 10.73 -9.54 24.31
N ASN A 364 9.73 -10.22 23.75
CA ASN A 364 8.53 -9.59 23.22
C ASN A 364 7.65 -8.94 24.31
N LEU A 365 7.72 -9.42 25.55
CA LEU A 365 7.12 -8.74 26.72
C LEU A 365 7.96 -7.59 27.29
N GLY A 366 9.10 -7.26 26.67
CA GLY A 366 10.00 -6.19 27.12
C GLY A 366 10.94 -6.58 28.26
N GLN A 367 10.96 -7.85 28.70
CA GLN A 367 11.84 -8.35 29.76
C GLN A 367 13.23 -8.71 29.23
N LYS A 368 13.90 -7.75 28.59
CA LYS A 368 15.16 -7.95 27.84
C LYS A 368 16.26 -8.60 28.68
N THR A 369 16.45 -8.17 29.93
CA THR A 369 17.50 -8.72 30.81
C THR A 369 17.32 -10.21 31.07
N GLN A 370 16.08 -10.66 31.31
CA GLN A 370 15.80 -12.08 31.51
C GLN A 370 15.91 -12.85 30.18
N ALA A 371 15.43 -12.27 29.08
CA ALA A 371 15.49 -12.90 27.76
C ALA A 371 16.91 -13.27 27.33
N SER A 372 17.91 -12.44 27.67
CA SER A 372 19.30 -12.61 27.26
C SER A 372 19.85 -14.00 27.58
N GLU A 373 19.76 -14.42 28.84
CA GLU A 373 20.36 -15.69 29.29
C GLU A 373 19.74 -16.91 28.58
N PHE A 374 18.42 -16.87 28.34
CA PHE A 374 17.71 -17.94 27.64
C PHE A 374 18.05 -18.00 26.15
N LEU A 375 18.12 -16.84 25.48
CA LEU A 375 18.46 -16.75 24.06
C LEU A 375 19.91 -17.14 23.80
N GLU A 376 20.84 -16.75 24.67
CA GLU A 376 22.26 -17.11 24.56
C GLU A 376 22.48 -18.62 24.72
N LYS A 377 21.74 -19.28 25.64
CA LYS A 377 21.75 -20.73 25.76
C LYS A 377 21.29 -21.41 24.46
N ALA A 378 20.23 -20.89 23.83
CA ALA A 378 19.75 -21.41 22.55
C ALA A 378 20.81 -21.29 21.45
N TRP A 379 21.44 -20.12 21.37
CA TRP A 379 22.53 -19.86 20.42
C TRP A 379 23.71 -20.82 20.58
N GLN A 380 24.18 -21.00 21.83
CA GLN A 380 25.27 -21.92 22.16
C GLN A 380 24.92 -23.38 21.87
N GLY A 381 23.65 -23.75 22.02
CA GLY A 381 23.13 -25.07 21.66
C GLY A 381 22.91 -25.31 20.16
N GLY A 382 23.21 -24.33 19.31
CA GLY A 382 23.11 -24.47 17.85
C GLY A 382 21.74 -24.12 17.26
N GLU A 383 20.84 -23.51 18.03
CA GLU A 383 19.53 -23.10 17.52
C GLU A 383 19.64 -21.92 16.55
N ARG A 384 19.07 -22.05 15.36
CA ARG A 384 19.12 -21.04 14.28
C ARG A 384 17.75 -20.66 13.72
N ARG A 385 16.67 -21.00 14.42
CA ARG A 385 15.30 -20.61 14.02
C ARG A 385 15.14 -19.10 14.10
N VAL A 386 14.49 -18.51 13.08
CA VAL A 386 14.31 -17.05 12.94
C VAL A 386 13.63 -16.43 14.16
N GLN A 387 12.61 -17.10 14.70
CA GLN A 387 11.86 -16.66 15.90
C GLN A 387 12.74 -16.48 17.14
N ILE A 388 13.89 -17.17 17.19
CA ILE A 388 14.86 -17.11 18.30
C ILE A 388 15.99 -16.14 17.95
N LEU A 389 16.53 -16.24 16.73
CA LEU A 389 17.65 -15.42 16.27
C LEU A 389 17.30 -13.94 16.19
N LEU A 390 16.10 -13.59 15.70
CA LEU A 390 15.73 -12.20 15.51
C LEU A 390 15.65 -11.41 16.84
N PRO A 391 14.99 -11.90 17.91
CA PRO A 391 15.08 -11.30 19.24
C PRO A 391 16.51 -11.20 19.79
N LEU A 392 17.34 -12.22 19.58
CA LEU A 392 18.73 -12.25 20.04
C LEU A 392 19.58 -11.19 19.33
N ALA A 393 19.47 -11.09 18.00
CA ALA A 393 20.17 -10.08 17.19
C ALA A 393 19.82 -8.67 17.67
N LYS A 394 18.53 -8.40 17.91
CA LYS A 394 18.08 -7.10 18.43
C LYS A 394 18.61 -6.81 19.82
N LEU A 395 18.64 -7.81 20.70
CA LEU A 395 19.16 -7.66 22.06
C LEU A 395 20.65 -7.31 22.04
N TRP A 396 21.45 -8.06 21.27
CA TRP A 396 22.87 -7.78 21.12
C TRP A 396 23.16 -6.47 20.42
N ALA A 397 22.38 -6.09 19.39
CA ALA A 397 22.55 -4.81 18.71
C ALA A 397 22.25 -3.59 19.60
N THR A 398 21.35 -3.73 20.57
CA THR A 398 20.91 -2.60 21.41
C THR A 398 21.66 -2.47 22.74
N VAL A 399 22.00 -3.59 23.38
CA VAL A 399 22.56 -3.62 24.74
C VAL A 399 23.80 -4.51 24.84
N GLY A 400 24.09 -5.31 23.82
CA GLY A 400 25.14 -6.33 23.85
C GLY A 400 26.32 -6.03 22.92
N ASP A 401 26.83 -7.10 22.33
CA ASP A 401 28.04 -7.11 21.53
C ASP A 401 27.69 -6.97 20.04
N PRO A 402 28.08 -5.88 19.36
CA PRO A 402 27.77 -5.67 17.95
C PRO A 402 28.36 -6.75 17.05
N VAL A 403 29.50 -7.36 17.42
CA VAL A 403 30.13 -8.44 16.65
C VAL A 403 29.22 -9.66 16.63
N LYS A 404 28.72 -10.06 17.80
CA LYS A 404 27.76 -11.17 17.90
C LYS A 404 26.44 -10.84 17.22
N ALA A 405 25.99 -9.59 17.28
CA ALA A 405 24.79 -9.16 16.57
C ALA A 405 24.97 -9.29 15.05
N GLY A 406 26.12 -8.88 14.52
CA GLY A 406 26.44 -8.99 13.09
C GLY A 406 26.45 -10.43 12.60
N GLU A 407 27.06 -11.35 13.35
CA GLU A 407 27.03 -12.79 13.04
C GLU A 407 25.59 -13.32 12.90
N VAL A 408 24.70 -12.94 13.82
CA VAL A 408 23.30 -13.40 13.77
C VAL A 408 22.54 -12.74 12.61
N TYR A 409 22.73 -11.44 12.37
CA TYR A 409 22.07 -10.74 11.27
C TYR A 409 22.52 -11.25 9.90
N GLN A 410 23.77 -11.69 9.75
CA GLN A 410 24.24 -12.32 8.52
C GLN A 410 23.48 -13.62 8.23
N ILE A 411 23.27 -14.46 9.24
CA ILE A 411 22.45 -15.67 9.09
C ILE A 411 21.00 -15.32 8.73
N LEU A 412 20.44 -14.28 9.36
CA LEU A 412 19.07 -13.82 9.08
C LEU A 412 18.91 -13.27 7.67
N LEU A 413 19.90 -12.54 7.14
CA LEU A 413 19.92 -12.09 5.75
C LEU A 413 19.91 -13.26 4.76
N GLU A 414 20.68 -14.31 5.04
CA GLU A 414 20.76 -15.49 4.17
C GLU A 414 19.49 -16.37 4.22
N THR A 415 18.82 -16.41 5.36
CA THR A 415 17.72 -17.37 5.61
C THR A 415 16.33 -16.75 5.60
N ALA A 416 16.20 -15.46 5.89
CA ALA A 416 14.91 -14.82 6.16
C ALA A 416 14.91 -13.29 5.94
N ASP A 417 15.58 -12.77 4.90
CA ASP A 417 15.60 -11.33 4.58
C ASP A 417 14.19 -10.72 4.47
N GLU A 418 13.24 -11.48 3.92
CA GLU A 418 11.83 -11.07 3.78
C GLU A 418 11.09 -10.85 5.11
N GLN A 419 11.63 -11.37 6.23
CA GLN A 419 11.06 -11.20 7.57
C GLN A 419 11.66 -10.02 8.34
N LEU A 420 12.71 -9.38 7.80
CA LEU A 420 13.37 -8.25 8.44
C LEU A 420 12.55 -6.97 8.28
N THR A 421 12.16 -6.40 9.41
CA THR A 421 11.42 -5.13 9.47
C THR A 421 12.35 -3.93 9.26
N LEU A 422 11.78 -2.75 9.07
CA LEU A 422 12.56 -1.53 8.94
C LEU A 422 13.44 -1.24 10.18
N SER A 423 12.91 -1.51 11.38
CA SER A 423 13.66 -1.38 12.64
C SER A 423 14.87 -2.33 12.68
N ASP A 424 14.75 -3.51 12.07
CA ASP A 424 15.83 -4.50 12.01
C ASP A 424 16.95 -4.01 11.09
N ARG A 425 16.59 -3.47 9.93
CA ARG A 425 17.53 -2.87 8.98
C ARG A 425 18.26 -1.65 9.58
N ALA A 426 17.55 -0.84 10.36
CA ALA A 426 18.16 0.27 11.11
C ALA A 426 19.20 -0.23 12.12
N LEU A 427 18.87 -1.27 12.89
CA LEU A 427 19.81 -1.90 13.81
C LEU A 427 21.02 -2.51 13.08
N MET A 428 20.81 -3.12 11.91
CA MET A 428 21.90 -3.65 11.10
C MET A 428 22.85 -2.55 10.61
N ALA A 429 22.34 -1.42 10.14
CA ALA A 429 23.19 -0.29 9.75
C ALA A 429 24.05 0.22 10.91
N ARG A 430 23.46 0.30 12.11
CA ARG A 430 24.19 0.63 13.34
C ARG A 430 25.23 -0.43 13.70
N VAL A 431 24.89 -1.72 13.61
CA VAL A 431 25.82 -2.83 13.86
C VAL A 431 27.00 -2.77 12.88
N ALA A 432 26.75 -2.46 11.60
CA ALA A 432 27.80 -2.25 10.61
C ALA A 432 28.73 -1.08 10.96
N ASN A 433 28.16 0.04 11.43
CA ASN A 433 28.93 1.20 11.87
C ASN A 433 29.80 0.92 13.11
N LEU A 434 29.40 -0.08 13.92
CA LEU A 434 30.13 -0.55 15.10
C LEU A 434 31.04 -1.77 14.80
N ASP A 435 31.41 -1.97 13.52
CA ASP A 435 32.27 -3.07 13.05
C ASP A 435 31.74 -4.48 13.40
N GLY A 436 30.43 -4.61 13.57
CA GLY A 436 29.78 -5.85 13.97
C GLY A 436 29.82 -6.95 12.91
N PHE A 437 29.94 -6.58 11.63
CA PHE A 437 30.15 -7.52 10.52
C PHE A 437 31.63 -7.78 10.24
N GLY A 438 32.51 -7.44 11.19
CA GLY A 438 33.96 -7.49 11.04
C GLY A 438 34.52 -6.24 10.38
N ASP A 439 35.73 -6.38 9.83
CA ASP A 439 36.46 -5.31 9.15
C ASP A 439 35.92 -5.13 7.72
N ILE A 440 34.74 -4.53 7.62
CA ILE A 440 34.09 -4.16 6.36
C ILE A 440 34.46 -2.73 5.96
N SER A 441 34.49 -2.46 4.65
CA SER A 441 34.82 -1.14 4.13
C SER A 441 33.78 -0.07 4.52
N ASP A 442 34.18 1.19 4.53
CA ASP A 442 33.23 2.29 4.77
C ASP A 442 32.15 2.35 3.66
N GLU A 443 32.48 1.93 2.43
CA GLU A 443 31.49 1.73 1.36
C GLU A 443 30.45 0.67 1.71
N ASP A 444 30.88 -0.45 2.29
CA ASP A 444 29.97 -1.52 2.73
C ASP A 444 29.11 -1.05 3.91
N LYS A 445 29.69 -0.29 4.86
CA LYS A 445 28.93 0.31 5.97
C LYS A 445 27.82 1.21 5.46
N VAL A 446 28.14 2.08 4.49
CA VAL A 446 27.16 2.96 3.84
C VAL A 446 26.08 2.15 3.13
N SER A 447 26.40 1.01 2.52
CA SER A 447 25.41 0.18 1.83
C SER A 447 24.27 -0.29 2.74
N TYR A 448 24.54 -0.54 4.03
CA TYR A 448 23.50 -0.88 5.00
C TYR A 448 22.59 0.32 5.30
N TYR A 449 23.16 1.52 5.42
CA TYR A 449 22.38 2.76 5.56
C TYR A 449 21.53 3.04 4.32
N GLU A 450 22.09 2.90 3.12
CA GLU A 450 21.33 3.06 1.86
C GLU A 450 20.20 2.03 1.74
N SER A 451 20.47 0.77 2.12
CA SER A 451 19.44 -0.28 2.16
C SER A 451 18.32 0.06 3.14
N CYS A 452 18.66 0.59 4.32
CA CYS A 452 17.68 1.04 5.31
C CYS A 452 16.84 2.21 4.77
N VAL A 453 17.47 3.28 4.27
CA VAL A 453 16.79 4.47 3.74
C VAL A 453 15.91 4.12 2.53
N SER A 454 16.42 3.29 1.61
CA SER A 454 15.67 2.81 0.44
C SER A 454 14.47 1.97 0.83
N PHE A 455 14.62 1.07 1.81
CA PHE A 455 13.51 0.26 2.33
C PHE A 455 12.46 1.12 3.05
N ALA A 456 12.92 2.10 3.83
CA ALA A 456 12.05 2.99 4.59
C ALA A 456 11.22 3.91 3.68
N GLY A 457 11.87 4.49 2.67
CA GLY A 457 11.32 5.58 1.89
C GLY A 457 10.76 6.69 2.78
N VAL A 458 9.49 7.02 2.57
CA VAL A 458 8.72 8.00 3.35
C VAL A 458 8.53 7.65 4.83
N HIS A 459 8.58 6.36 5.18
CA HIS A 459 8.46 5.89 6.58
C HIS A 459 9.75 6.02 7.38
N LEU A 460 10.84 6.50 6.78
CA LEU A 460 12.08 6.76 7.51
C LEU A 460 11.84 7.71 8.69
N ARG A 461 10.92 8.66 8.52
CA ARG A 461 10.55 9.66 9.52
C ARG A 461 9.82 9.05 10.72
N ASP A 462 9.21 7.88 10.56
CA ASP A 462 8.48 7.18 11.61
C ASP A 462 9.43 6.42 12.55
N LEU A 463 10.72 6.29 12.18
CA LEU A 463 11.72 5.66 13.02
C LEU A 463 12.17 6.57 14.15
N LEU A 464 12.28 5.99 15.35
CA LEU A 464 12.84 6.69 16.52
C LEU A 464 14.31 7.05 16.29
N GLU A 465 15.05 6.22 15.55
CA GLU A 465 16.47 6.37 15.26
C GLU A 465 16.76 7.12 13.95
N ALA A 466 15.75 7.73 13.32
CA ALA A 466 15.91 8.39 12.01
C ALA A 466 17.02 9.45 12.00
N GLU A 467 17.16 10.22 13.09
CA GLU A 467 18.20 11.23 13.24
C GLU A 467 19.61 10.63 13.17
N GLU A 468 19.85 9.58 13.96
CA GLU A 468 21.16 8.89 14.02
C GLU A 468 21.49 8.27 12.66
N ILE A 469 20.52 7.58 12.04
CA ILE A 469 20.69 6.92 10.73
C ILE A 469 21.09 7.92 9.65
N LEU A 470 20.37 9.04 9.55
CA LEU A 470 20.64 10.05 8.52
C LEU A 470 21.97 10.75 8.73
N LYS A 471 22.32 11.03 9.99
CA LYS A 471 23.57 11.70 10.34
C LYS A 471 24.79 10.80 10.13
N ASP A 472 24.75 9.56 10.60
CA ASP A 472 25.84 8.60 10.43
C ASP A 472 26.07 8.31 8.93
N ARG A 473 24.98 8.12 8.17
CA ARG A 473 25.05 7.99 6.71
C ARG A 473 25.73 9.19 6.05
N LEU A 474 25.35 10.41 6.43
CA LEU A 474 25.94 11.62 5.89
C LEU A 474 27.43 11.73 6.21
N ASP A 475 27.82 11.41 7.44
CA ASP A 475 29.21 11.51 7.89
C ASP A 475 30.10 10.45 7.22
N LEU A 476 29.60 9.23 7.01
CA LEU A 476 30.31 8.22 6.21
C LEU A 476 30.52 8.68 4.76
N TRP A 477 29.50 9.26 4.12
CA TRP A 477 29.66 9.77 2.75
C TRP A 477 30.68 10.92 2.66
N LYS A 478 30.77 11.78 3.70
CA LYS A 478 31.82 12.80 3.79
C LYS A 478 33.21 12.17 3.91
N GLN A 479 33.36 11.10 4.69
CA GLN A 479 34.63 10.39 4.87
C GLN A 479 35.10 9.75 3.56
N LEU A 480 34.17 9.12 2.82
CA LEU A 480 34.41 8.52 1.51
C LEU A 480 34.71 9.54 0.40
N GLN A 481 34.55 10.84 0.64
CA GLN A 481 34.72 11.91 -0.34
C GLN A 481 33.87 11.73 -1.62
N ASN A 482 32.76 11.00 -1.52
CA ASN A 482 31.84 10.80 -2.64
C ASN A 482 30.81 11.94 -2.66
N THR A 483 31.05 12.94 -3.52
CA THR A 483 30.19 14.12 -3.63
C THR A 483 28.74 13.78 -3.95
N SER A 484 28.48 12.79 -4.81
CA SER A 484 27.10 12.43 -5.19
C SER A 484 26.35 11.78 -4.03
N GLY A 485 26.97 10.85 -3.31
CA GLY A 485 26.40 10.22 -2.12
C GLY A 485 26.16 11.23 -1.01
N MET A 486 27.14 12.12 -0.78
CA MET A 486 27.04 13.21 0.19
C MET A 486 25.87 14.16 -0.10
N ILE A 487 25.66 14.56 -1.36
CA ILE A 487 24.54 15.43 -1.75
C ILE A 487 23.20 14.75 -1.48
N ASN A 488 23.06 13.47 -1.84
CA ASN A 488 21.83 12.73 -1.58
C ASN A 488 21.57 12.59 -0.08
N ALA A 489 22.61 12.31 0.72
CA ALA A 489 22.50 12.25 2.17
C ALA A 489 22.13 13.60 2.80
N TYR A 490 22.69 14.70 2.31
CA TYR A 490 22.27 16.04 2.73
C TYR A 490 20.82 16.32 2.37
N ALA A 491 20.36 15.93 1.18
CA ALA A 491 18.97 16.14 0.77
C ALA A 491 17.99 15.45 1.73
N ASP A 492 18.29 14.22 2.17
CA ASP A 492 17.49 13.50 3.18
C ASP A 492 17.59 14.17 4.56
N TRP A 493 18.79 14.56 4.97
CA TRP A 493 19.03 15.18 6.27
C TRP A 493 18.33 16.53 6.43
N LEU A 494 18.44 17.40 5.43
CA LEU A 494 17.79 18.71 5.41
C LEU A 494 16.26 18.59 5.37
N ASP A 495 15.74 17.65 4.56
CA ASP A 495 14.31 17.36 4.49
C ASP A 495 13.77 16.88 5.85
N TRP A 496 14.50 16.00 6.54
CA TRP A 496 14.14 15.54 7.88
C TRP A 496 14.17 16.68 8.91
N LEU A 497 15.23 17.49 8.94
CA LEU A 497 15.36 18.63 9.86
C LEU A 497 14.22 19.64 9.68
N ALA A 498 13.90 19.97 8.43
CA ALA A 498 12.79 20.88 8.10
C ALA A 498 11.43 20.28 8.49
N ASN A 499 11.25 18.97 8.29
CA ASN A 499 10.00 18.29 8.62
C ASN A 499 9.73 18.21 10.13
N VAL A 500 10.75 17.87 10.93
CA VAL A 500 10.64 17.79 12.40
C VAL A 500 10.66 19.17 13.05
N GLY A 501 11.00 20.22 12.29
CA GLY A 501 11.01 21.60 12.76
C GLY A 501 12.26 21.96 13.57
N LYS A 502 13.38 21.27 13.36
CA LYS A 502 14.69 21.59 13.95
C LYS A 502 15.39 22.73 13.21
N TRP A 503 14.78 23.92 13.21
CA TRP A 503 15.18 25.05 12.38
C TRP A 503 16.58 25.61 12.68
N GLU A 504 17.00 25.59 13.94
CA GLU A 504 18.35 26.06 14.31
C GLU A 504 19.43 25.15 13.72
N ASP A 505 19.22 23.84 13.76
CA ASP A 505 20.16 22.88 13.17
C ASP A 505 20.11 22.91 11.64
N LEU A 506 18.92 23.08 11.05
CA LEU A 506 18.79 23.31 9.61
C LEU A 506 19.62 24.50 9.15
N ASN A 507 19.54 25.65 9.85
CA ASN A 507 20.32 26.83 9.49
C ASN A 507 21.84 26.60 9.60
N LYS A 508 22.30 25.87 10.63
CA LYS A 508 23.73 25.50 10.76
C LYS A 508 24.19 24.66 9.58
N GLU A 509 23.39 23.68 9.16
CA GLU A 509 23.73 22.81 8.02
C GLU A 509 23.71 23.58 6.68
N LEU A 510 22.78 24.53 6.52
CA LEU A 510 22.78 25.43 5.36
C LEU A 510 24.03 26.31 5.30
N ASP A 511 24.52 26.81 6.45
CA ASP A 511 25.77 27.56 6.53
C ASP A 511 26.99 26.68 6.13
N ILE A 512 26.98 25.40 6.52
CA ILE A 512 28.02 24.43 6.12
C ILE A 512 27.99 24.22 4.59
N LEU A 513 26.80 24.01 4.02
CA LEU A 513 26.64 23.84 2.57
C LEU A 513 27.05 25.09 1.78
N ARG A 514 26.75 26.29 2.29
CA ARG A 514 27.21 27.54 1.70
C ARG A 514 28.74 27.60 1.65
N ASN A 515 29.40 27.21 2.74
CA ASN A 515 30.87 27.12 2.77
C ASN A 515 31.41 26.07 1.80
N PHE A 516 30.72 24.94 1.61
CA PHE A 516 31.10 23.94 0.61
C PHE A 516 30.99 24.47 -0.82
N ALA A 517 29.93 25.23 -1.13
CA ALA A 517 29.78 25.88 -2.43
C ALA A 517 30.88 26.93 -2.68
N ILE A 518 31.20 27.77 -1.68
CA ILE A 518 32.29 28.76 -1.77
C ILE A 518 33.65 28.07 -2.00
N GLN A 519 33.88 26.93 -1.34
CA GLN A 519 35.09 26.11 -1.51
C GLN A 519 35.08 25.24 -2.78
N GLN A 520 34.04 25.34 -3.62
CA GLN A 520 33.85 24.54 -4.84
C GLN A 520 33.84 23.02 -4.59
N LYS A 521 33.49 22.58 -3.38
CA LYS A 521 33.29 21.15 -3.06
C LYS A 521 32.00 20.60 -3.65
N ILE A 522 31.01 21.48 -3.83
CA ILE A 522 29.78 21.24 -4.59
C ILE A 522 29.62 22.39 -5.59
N SER A 523 28.99 22.12 -6.72
CA SER A 523 28.71 23.16 -7.72
C SER A 523 27.56 24.07 -7.26
N ALA A 524 27.50 25.29 -7.82
CA ALA A 524 26.39 26.22 -7.57
C ALA A 524 25.03 25.59 -7.94
N LEU A 525 25.00 24.78 -9.01
CA LEU A 525 23.84 23.99 -9.41
C LEU A 525 23.40 23.00 -8.34
N GLN A 526 24.34 22.20 -7.81
CA GLN A 526 24.04 21.21 -6.77
C GLN A 526 23.55 21.88 -5.48
N TYR A 527 24.15 23.01 -5.10
CA TYR A 527 23.71 23.77 -3.95
C TYR A 527 22.29 24.34 -4.16
N PHE A 528 22.01 24.91 -5.33
CA PHE A 528 20.66 25.37 -5.68
C PHE A 528 19.63 24.24 -5.61
N GLU A 529 19.92 23.06 -6.15
CA GLU A 529 19.00 21.90 -6.12
C GLU A 529 18.70 21.40 -4.71
N LEU A 530 19.67 21.45 -3.79
CA LEU A 530 19.46 21.14 -2.37
C LEU A 530 18.50 22.15 -1.71
N LEU A 531 18.70 23.44 -1.98
CA LEU A 531 17.86 24.51 -1.46
C LEU A 531 16.44 24.48 -2.03
N GLU A 532 16.29 24.18 -3.32
CA GLU A 532 14.98 24.06 -4.00
C GLU A 532 14.11 22.97 -3.35
N GLY A 533 14.72 21.89 -2.85
CA GLY A 533 14.01 20.86 -2.09
C GLY A 533 13.34 21.37 -0.80
N LEU A 534 13.82 22.49 -0.23
CA LEU A 534 13.28 23.07 1.00
C LEU A 534 12.12 24.04 0.78
N GLU A 535 11.82 24.41 -0.47
CA GLU A 535 10.76 25.37 -0.77
C GLU A 535 9.38 24.93 -0.27
N VAL A 536 9.14 23.63 -0.22
CA VAL A 536 7.88 23.04 0.28
C VAL A 536 7.61 23.39 1.75
N TYR A 537 8.65 23.73 2.52
CA TYR A 537 8.56 24.03 3.96
C TYR A 537 8.44 25.53 4.26
N ILE A 538 8.51 26.39 3.25
CA ILE A 538 8.51 27.86 3.42
C ILE A 538 7.25 28.38 4.12
N ASN A 539 6.09 27.75 3.88
CA ASN A 539 4.85 28.15 4.53
C ASN A 539 4.81 27.79 6.01
N LEU A 540 5.62 26.82 6.45
CA LEU A 540 5.71 26.41 7.85
C LEU A 540 6.65 27.32 8.65
N GLN A 541 7.64 27.94 8.00
CA GLN A 541 8.62 28.79 8.68
C GLN A 541 9.03 30.02 7.83
N PRO A 542 8.53 31.23 8.15
CA PRO A 542 8.85 32.45 7.42
C PRO A 542 10.34 32.81 7.40
N THR A 543 11.11 32.43 8.43
CA THR A 543 12.56 32.69 8.48
C THR A 543 13.34 31.85 7.45
N LEU A 544 12.84 30.65 7.11
CA LEU A 544 13.41 29.84 6.02
C LEU A 544 13.24 30.55 4.68
N ARG A 545 12.10 31.23 4.45
CA ARG A 545 11.89 32.05 3.24
C ARG A 545 13.01 33.06 3.07
N GLN A 546 13.30 33.82 4.12
CA GLN A 546 14.33 34.87 4.05
C GLN A 546 15.72 34.28 3.83
N SER A 547 16.03 33.14 4.46
CA SER A 547 17.29 32.43 4.25
C SER A 547 17.46 32.01 2.78
N LEU A 548 16.43 31.38 2.20
CA LEU A 548 16.43 30.95 0.80
C LEU A 548 16.53 32.13 -0.17
N VAL A 549 15.84 33.25 0.10
CA VAL A 549 15.97 34.49 -0.68
C VAL A 549 17.41 34.97 -0.69
N ASN A 550 18.06 35.03 0.48
CA ASN A 550 19.45 35.47 0.58
C ASN A 550 20.41 34.53 -0.17
N ASP A 551 20.21 33.22 -0.04
CA ASP A 551 21.05 32.22 -0.72
C ASP A 551 20.86 32.25 -2.25
N TYR A 552 19.61 32.37 -2.74
CA TYR A 552 19.34 32.47 -4.18
C TYR A 552 19.89 33.76 -4.77
N PHE A 553 19.73 34.88 -4.08
CA PHE A 553 20.28 36.16 -4.53
C PHE A 553 21.81 36.11 -4.56
N GLY A 554 22.44 35.56 -3.53
CA GLY A 554 23.89 35.38 -3.46
C GLY A 554 24.43 34.47 -4.58
N LEU A 555 23.76 33.34 -4.84
CA LEU A 555 24.11 32.43 -5.93
C LEU A 555 23.98 33.10 -7.30
N ALA A 556 22.90 33.86 -7.51
CA ALA A 556 22.66 34.55 -8.76
C ALA A 556 23.69 35.65 -9.04
N ILE A 557 24.08 36.42 -8.01
CA ILE A 557 25.18 37.40 -8.12
C ILE A 557 26.49 36.70 -8.48
N ALA A 558 26.83 35.62 -7.78
CA ALA A 558 28.06 34.88 -8.02
C ALA A 558 28.11 34.31 -9.45
N GLU A 559 26.99 33.83 -9.97
CA GLU A 559 26.86 33.33 -11.34
C GLU A 559 27.03 34.44 -12.38
N ILE A 560 26.38 35.61 -12.21
CA ILE A 560 26.56 36.78 -13.08
C ILE A 560 28.04 37.18 -13.13
N ASP A 561 28.68 37.31 -11.96
CA ASP A 561 30.07 37.73 -11.89
C ASP A 561 31.03 36.66 -12.43
N ASN A 562 30.68 35.37 -12.36
CA ASN A 562 31.46 34.29 -12.94
C ASN A 562 31.34 34.28 -14.48
N ALA A 563 30.11 34.35 -15.02
CA ALA A 563 29.86 34.40 -16.46
C ALA A 563 30.59 35.58 -17.12
N LEU A 564 30.50 36.78 -16.52
CA LEU A 564 31.24 37.95 -17.00
C LEU A 564 32.76 37.79 -16.93
N ARG A 565 33.28 37.10 -15.91
CA ARG A 565 34.72 36.83 -15.79
C ARG A 565 35.24 35.83 -16.81
N GLN A 566 34.40 34.88 -17.23
CA GLN A 566 34.75 33.87 -18.23
C GLN A 566 34.40 34.30 -19.67
N GLU A 567 33.77 35.47 -19.85
CA GLU A 567 33.22 35.92 -21.14
C GLU A 567 32.18 34.93 -21.71
N GLU A 568 31.49 34.22 -20.81
CA GLU A 568 30.45 33.23 -21.13
C GLU A 568 29.06 33.76 -20.79
N VAL A 569 28.03 33.05 -21.26
CA VAL A 569 26.65 33.29 -20.84
C VAL A 569 26.43 32.66 -19.46
N GLU A 570 25.52 33.22 -18.66
CA GLU A 570 25.12 32.61 -17.39
C GLU A 570 24.66 31.17 -17.61
N ALA A 571 25.00 30.29 -16.67
CA ALA A 571 24.65 28.88 -16.75
C ALA A 571 23.12 28.67 -16.82
N PRO A 572 22.63 27.58 -17.44
CA PRO A 572 21.20 27.36 -17.65
C PRO A 572 20.32 27.43 -16.40
N PHE A 573 20.88 27.09 -15.22
CA PHE A 573 20.14 27.13 -13.96
C PHE A 573 19.89 28.54 -13.42
N PHE A 574 20.52 29.57 -13.98
CA PHE A 574 20.33 30.97 -13.59
C PHE A 574 18.88 31.44 -13.80
N GLU A 575 18.24 31.03 -14.91
CA GLU A 575 16.83 31.38 -15.14
C GLU A 575 15.89 30.67 -14.16
N ASP A 576 16.27 29.49 -13.67
CA ASP A 576 15.52 28.78 -12.64
C ASP A 576 15.67 29.49 -11.28
N LEU A 577 16.90 29.92 -10.93
CA LEU A 577 17.18 30.76 -9.75
C LEU A 577 16.35 32.04 -9.77
N LYS A 578 16.34 32.76 -10.90
CA LYS A 578 15.57 34.00 -11.06
C LYS A 578 14.07 33.77 -10.91
N ARG A 579 13.55 32.67 -11.46
CA ARG A 579 12.13 32.29 -11.31
C ARG A 579 11.78 31.96 -9.87
N ALA A 580 12.64 31.19 -9.20
CA ALA A 580 12.47 30.83 -7.80
C ALA A 580 12.49 32.10 -6.92
N LEU A 581 13.47 32.97 -7.12
CA LEU A 581 13.57 34.24 -6.40
C LEU A 581 12.34 35.13 -6.62
N LEU A 582 11.81 35.24 -7.85
CA LEU A 582 10.58 35.98 -8.13
C LEU A 582 9.38 35.45 -7.33
N CYS A 583 9.31 34.13 -7.13
CA CYS A 583 8.25 33.50 -6.33
C CYS A 583 8.43 33.74 -4.82
N LEU A 584 9.68 33.83 -4.35
CA LEU A 584 9.99 34.01 -2.93
C LEU A 584 9.93 35.48 -2.50
N ASN A 585 10.49 36.38 -3.31
CA ASN A 585 10.58 37.82 -3.07
C ASN A 585 10.76 38.56 -4.40
N SER A 586 9.70 39.24 -4.85
CA SER A 586 9.71 40.01 -6.10
C SER A 586 10.70 41.18 -6.09
N ASP A 587 10.94 41.79 -4.93
CA ASP A 587 11.82 42.95 -4.81
C ASP A 587 13.27 42.54 -5.03
N SER A 588 13.73 41.46 -4.38
CA SER A 588 15.05 40.87 -4.62
C SER A 588 15.23 40.40 -6.06
N ALA A 589 14.18 39.89 -6.69
CA ALA A 589 14.24 39.52 -8.11
C ALA A 589 14.44 40.75 -9.03
N ASN A 590 13.78 41.86 -8.73
CA ASN A 590 13.97 43.12 -9.45
C ASN A 590 15.38 43.69 -9.22
N GLU A 591 15.85 43.70 -7.98
CA GLU A 591 17.23 44.10 -7.64
C GLU A 591 18.27 43.26 -8.39
N LEU A 592 18.02 41.95 -8.57
CA LEU A 592 18.91 41.07 -9.32
C LEU A 592 18.95 41.44 -10.81
N VAL A 593 17.80 41.79 -11.40
CA VAL A 593 17.73 42.25 -12.79
C VAL A 593 18.48 43.57 -12.98
N GLU A 594 18.31 44.52 -12.06
CA GLU A 594 19.06 45.78 -12.05
C GLU A 594 20.56 45.54 -11.92
N TYR A 595 20.98 44.66 -11.00
CA TYR A 595 22.38 44.27 -10.81
C TYR A 595 22.97 43.67 -12.09
N ARG A 596 22.28 42.71 -12.73
CA ARG A 596 22.72 42.10 -13.99
C ARG A 596 22.91 43.15 -15.10
N GLN A 597 21.96 44.07 -15.24
CA GLN A 597 22.05 45.16 -16.23
C GLN A 597 23.23 46.09 -15.94
N GLN A 598 23.42 46.49 -14.68
CA GLN A 598 24.53 47.35 -14.27
C GLN A 598 25.88 46.68 -14.57
N ARG A 599 26.07 45.43 -14.16
CA ARG A 599 27.34 44.70 -14.34
C ARG A 599 27.67 44.46 -15.82
N ARG A 600 26.68 44.15 -16.65
CA ARG A 600 26.88 44.04 -18.12
C ARG A 600 27.24 45.38 -18.76
N ALA A 601 26.62 46.48 -18.31
CA ALA A 601 26.96 47.82 -18.78
C ALA A 601 28.39 48.23 -18.38
N GLU A 602 28.81 47.88 -17.16
CA GLU A 602 30.20 48.06 -16.68
C GLU A 602 31.19 47.22 -17.49
N ALA A 603 30.90 45.95 -17.74
CA ALA A 603 31.74 45.06 -18.54
C ALA A 603 31.91 45.58 -19.99
N THR A 604 30.82 46.06 -20.60
CA THR A 604 30.84 46.66 -21.94
C THR A 604 31.70 47.92 -21.98
N LYS A 605 31.64 48.77 -20.94
CA LYS A 605 32.51 49.96 -20.81
C LYS A 605 33.99 49.60 -20.67
N LEU A 606 34.30 48.42 -20.14
CA LEU A 606 35.65 47.89 -19.97
C LEU A 606 36.13 47.05 -21.17
N GLU A 607 35.39 47.08 -22.29
CA GLU A 607 35.68 46.32 -23.52
C GLU A 607 35.73 44.80 -23.32
N VAL A 608 35.13 44.28 -22.24
CA VAL A 608 34.94 42.83 -22.04
C VAL A 608 33.85 42.35 -23.00
N GLN A 609 34.09 41.25 -23.72
CA GLN A 609 33.07 40.66 -24.58
C GLN A 609 31.93 40.11 -23.72
N VAL A 610 30.77 40.77 -23.76
CA VAL A 610 29.55 40.27 -23.13
C VAL A 610 28.83 39.39 -24.13
N ALA A 611 28.72 38.10 -23.83
CA ALA A 611 27.95 37.19 -24.65
C ALA A 611 26.48 37.65 -24.75
N SER A 612 25.94 37.71 -25.97
CA SER A 612 24.56 38.16 -26.20
C SER A 612 23.54 37.09 -25.78
N ASP A 613 22.48 37.50 -25.09
CA ASP A 613 21.34 36.64 -24.71
C ASP A 613 20.68 35.94 -25.92
N GLU A 614 20.90 36.44 -27.14
CA GLU A 614 20.40 35.84 -28.39
C GLU A 614 20.94 34.42 -28.67
N ASN A 615 22.04 34.02 -28.03
CA ASN A 615 22.57 32.64 -28.12
C ASN A 615 21.94 31.68 -27.10
N ILE A 616 21.13 32.16 -26.14
CA ILE A 616 20.28 31.30 -25.33
C ILE A 616 19.05 30.95 -26.16
N VAL A 617 19.26 30.15 -27.20
CA VAL A 617 18.17 29.35 -27.74
C VAL A 617 17.82 28.36 -26.63
N LEU A 618 16.93 28.76 -25.71
CA LEU A 618 16.07 27.80 -25.04
C LEU A 618 15.41 27.04 -26.19
N ARG A 619 16.00 25.88 -26.54
CA ARG A 619 15.39 24.97 -27.49
C ARG A 619 14.00 24.74 -26.93
N THR A 620 12.99 25.37 -27.53
CA THR A 620 11.58 25.14 -27.24
C THR A 620 11.31 23.72 -27.70
N GLN A 621 11.74 22.78 -26.88
CA GLN A 621 11.45 21.38 -27.05
C GLN A 621 9.96 21.25 -26.97
N ASN A 622 9.39 20.70 -28.03
CA ASN A 622 8.00 20.38 -28.04
C ASN A 622 7.83 18.95 -27.50
N LEU A 623 7.23 18.84 -26.32
CA LEU A 623 6.94 17.56 -25.67
C LEU A 623 5.54 17.03 -26.05
N ALA A 624 4.84 17.63 -27.01
CA ALA A 624 3.49 17.22 -27.39
C ALA A 624 3.37 15.74 -27.82
N SER A 625 4.43 15.16 -28.40
CA SER A 625 4.45 13.76 -28.81
C SER A 625 4.83 12.78 -27.70
N ILE A 626 5.24 13.27 -26.52
CA ILE A 626 5.67 12.44 -25.40
C ILE A 626 4.47 12.13 -24.50
N HIS A 627 4.28 10.85 -24.20
CA HIS A 627 3.43 10.41 -23.09
C HIS A 627 4.34 10.15 -21.89
N LEU A 628 4.32 11.07 -20.93
CA LEU A 628 5.19 11.06 -19.75
C LEU A 628 4.47 10.45 -18.54
N ALA A 629 5.06 9.44 -17.92
CA ALA A 629 4.70 9.07 -16.55
C ALA A 629 5.68 9.74 -15.56
N LEU A 630 5.15 10.47 -14.58
CA LEU A 630 5.93 10.99 -13.45
C LEU A 630 5.61 10.16 -12.20
N VAL A 631 6.62 9.43 -11.72
CA VAL A 631 6.48 8.42 -10.67
C VAL A 631 7.24 8.84 -9.42
N GLY A 632 6.57 8.85 -8.26
CA GLY A 632 7.17 9.21 -6.97
C GLY A 632 7.15 10.71 -6.67
N GLY A 633 8.14 11.25 -5.95
CA GLY A 633 8.20 12.70 -5.63
C GLY A 633 7.16 13.18 -4.60
N HIS A 634 7.29 14.43 -4.14
CA HIS A 634 6.26 15.10 -3.34
C HIS A 634 5.14 15.64 -4.24
N GLN A 635 3.88 15.63 -3.78
CA GLN A 635 2.72 16.14 -4.55
C GLN A 635 2.94 17.55 -5.11
N ALA A 636 3.51 18.46 -4.30
CA ALA A 636 3.78 19.83 -4.73
C ALA A 636 4.79 19.88 -5.90
N THR A 637 5.88 19.12 -5.81
CA THR A 637 6.90 19.03 -6.87
C THR A 637 6.29 18.46 -8.14
N ARG A 638 5.54 17.34 -8.06
CA ARG A 638 4.89 16.75 -9.23
C ARG A 638 3.97 17.74 -9.94
N ARG A 639 3.11 18.42 -9.18
CA ARG A 639 2.18 19.42 -9.73
C ARG A 639 2.92 20.54 -10.45
N GLU A 640 3.97 21.09 -9.86
CA GLU A 640 4.72 22.20 -10.47
C GLU A 640 5.55 21.76 -11.68
N VAL A 641 6.12 20.56 -11.66
CA VAL A 641 6.82 19.97 -12.81
C VAL A 641 5.84 19.78 -13.97
N ILE A 642 4.69 19.15 -13.72
CA ILE A 642 3.66 18.92 -14.75
C ILE A 642 3.18 20.26 -15.31
N ARG A 643 2.85 21.22 -14.45
CA ARG A 643 2.44 22.56 -14.87
C ARG A 643 3.47 23.20 -15.79
N GLU A 644 4.75 23.16 -15.40
CA GLU A 644 5.83 23.75 -16.20
C GLU A 644 6.01 23.06 -17.56
N LEU A 645 5.99 21.72 -17.60
CA LEU A 645 6.12 20.95 -18.84
C LEU A 645 4.91 21.19 -19.78
N CYS A 646 3.71 21.34 -19.24
CA CYS A 646 2.51 21.65 -20.01
C CYS A 646 2.52 23.08 -20.55
N GLU A 647 2.76 24.07 -19.68
CA GLU A 647 2.66 25.49 -20.02
C GLU A 647 3.80 25.96 -20.94
N ASN A 648 5.03 25.49 -20.70
CA ASN A 648 6.22 26.02 -21.38
C ASN A 648 6.78 25.09 -22.47
N TYR A 649 6.49 23.78 -22.40
CA TYR A 649 7.07 22.78 -23.31
C TYR A 649 6.01 21.99 -24.10
N GLY A 650 4.73 22.33 -23.95
CA GLY A 650 3.65 21.75 -24.73
C GLY A 650 3.36 20.28 -24.44
N LEU A 651 3.73 19.77 -23.26
CA LEU A 651 3.37 18.41 -22.84
C LEU A 651 1.85 18.27 -22.77
N GLN A 652 1.28 17.33 -23.53
CA GLN A 652 -0.18 17.11 -23.57
C GLN A 652 -0.60 15.90 -22.75
N ASN A 653 0.25 14.87 -22.70
CA ASN A 653 -0.08 13.59 -22.09
C ASN A 653 0.86 13.31 -20.92
N CYS A 654 0.35 13.49 -19.71
CA CYS A 654 1.09 13.18 -18.49
C CYS A 654 0.24 12.31 -17.55
N VAL A 655 0.86 11.26 -17.01
CA VAL A 655 0.29 10.40 -15.99
C VAL A 655 1.08 10.55 -14.71
N GLU A 656 0.37 10.83 -13.62
CA GLU A 656 0.95 10.94 -12.29
C GLU A 656 0.78 9.62 -11.54
N VAL A 657 1.88 9.07 -11.02
CA VAL A 657 1.86 7.90 -10.12
C VAL A 657 2.43 8.32 -8.78
N ALA A 658 1.52 8.55 -7.83
CA ALA A 658 1.87 8.96 -6.48
C ALA A 658 2.62 7.84 -5.70
N PRO A 659 3.49 8.19 -4.74
CA PRO A 659 4.15 7.22 -3.85
C PRO A 659 3.14 6.54 -2.91
N SER A 660 3.59 5.44 -2.27
CA SER A 660 2.72 4.58 -1.44
C SER A 660 2.19 5.28 -0.19
N SER A 661 2.84 6.35 0.25
CA SER A 661 2.34 7.25 1.30
C SER A 661 1.09 8.02 0.92
N GLU A 662 0.87 8.26 -0.37
CA GLU A 662 -0.21 9.13 -0.86
C GLU A 662 -1.36 8.32 -1.47
N ALA A 663 -1.09 7.16 -2.06
CA ALA A 663 -2.11 6.32 -2.71
C ALA A 663 -1.81 4.83 -2.54
N SER A 664 -2.85 3.99 -2.54
CA SER A 664 -2.68 2.53 -2.54
C SER A 664 -2.07 2.07 -3.87
N ILE A 665 -0.88 1.49 -3.80
CA ILE A 665 -0.14 1.04 -4.97
C ILE A 665 -0.33 -0.47 -5.14
N SER A 666 -0.69 -0.89 -6.35
CA SER A 666 -0.61 -2.29 -6.75
C SER A 666 0.06 -2.39 -8.10
N ARG A 667 0.74 -3.51 -8.34
CA ARG A 667 1.41 -3.79 -9.61
C ARG A 667 0.47 -3.59 -10.81
N SER A 668 -0.74 -4.13 -10.73
CA SER A 668 -1.74 -4.01 -11.80
C SER A 668 -2.17 -2.56 -12.05
N ASN A 669 -2.34 -1.77 -10.99
CA ASN A 669 -2.74 -0.38 -11.10
C ASN A 669 -1.62 0.45 -11.74
N VAL A 670 -0.39 0.34 -11.21
CA VAL A 670 0.79 1.04 -11.77
C VAL A 670 0.99 0.68 -13.23
N GLN A 671 0.94 -0.61 -13.57
CA GLN A 671 1.04 -1.08 -14.96
C GLN A 671 -0.03 -0.45 -15.85
N SER A 672 -1.30 -0.46 -15.43
CA SER A 672 -2.38 0.12 -16.22
C SER A 672 -2.19 1.62 -16.48
N GLN A 673 -1.63 2.35 -15.51
CA GLN A 673 -1.37 3.78 -15.61
C GLN A 673 -0.20 4.11 -16.55
N ILE A 674 0.91 3.38 -16.46
CA ILE A 674 2.15 3.75 -17.16
C ILE A 674 2.42 2.94 -18.44
N SER A 675 1.62 1.90 -18.74
CA SER A 675 1.81 1.03 -19.91
C SER A 675 1.80 1.77 -21.26
N ASN A 676 1.04 2.86 -21.38
CA ASN A 676 0.95 3.66 -22.60
C ASN A 676 1.96 4.83 -22.63
N CYS A 677 2.84 4.95 -21.64
CA CYS A 677 3.82 6.04 -21.58
C CYS A 677 5.09 5.66 -22.35
N ASN A 678 5.62 6.60 -23.12
CA ASN A 678 6.88 6.44 -23.88
C ASN A 678 8.11 6.83 -23.03
N LEU A 679 7.89 7.65 -22.00
CA LEU A 679 8.92 8.10 -21.07
C LEU A 679 8.40 7.97 -19.64
N ILE A 680 9.19 7.35 -18.77
CA ILE A 680 8.84 7.13 -17.37
C ILE A 680 9.95 7.74 -16.52
N ALA A 681 9.63 8.90 -15.92
CA ALA A 681 10.51 9.67 -15.05
C ALA A 681 10.25 9.30 -13.59
N VAL A 682 11.28 8.77 -12.91
CA VAL A 682 11.16 8.24 -11.56
C VAL A 682 11.95 9.11 -10.57
N ILE A 683 11.28 9.82 -9.66
CA ILE A 683 11.93 10.71 -8.68
C ILE A 683 12.34 9.90 -7.45
N THR A 684 13.63 9.54 -7.34
CA THR A 684 14.12 8.49 -6.40
C THR A 684 14.18 8.90 -4.93
N GLY A 685 14.06 10.19 -4.61
CA GLY A 685 14.15 10.70 -3.23
C GLY A 685 12.87 10.57 -2.37
N TYR A 686 11.75 10.11 -2.94
CA TYR A 686 10.45 10.08 -2.24
C TYR A 686 9.65 8.80 -2.53
N MET A 687 10.33 7.71 -2.89
CA MET A 687 9.68 6.44 -3.21
C MET A 687 9.76 5.47 -2.04
N GLY A 688 8.67 4.76 -1.78
CA GLY A 688 8.74 3.50 -1.04
C GLY A 688 9.31 2.40 -1.94
N HIS A 689 10.00 1.42 -1.33
CA HIS A 689 10.55 0.25 -2.00
C HIS A 689 9.53 -0.45 -2.93
N ASP A 690 8.27 -0.53 -2.50
CA ASP A 690 7.19 -1.15 -3.27
C ASP A 690 7.01 -0.56 -4.67
N LEU A 691 7.00 0.77 -4.80
CA LEU A 691 6.78 1.42 -6.11
C LEU A 691 8.02 1.27 -7.00
N SER A 692 9.21 1.42 -6.43
CA SER A 692 10.48 1.23 -7.15
C SER A 692 10.61 -0.21 -7.67
N GLN A 693 10.28 -1.19 -6.83
CA GLN A 693 10.30 -2.60 -7.17
C GLN A 693 9.26 -2.93 -8.24
N ILE A 694 8.03 -2.42 -8.10
CA ILE A 694 6.97 -2.60 -9.12
C ILE A 694 7.42 -2.07 -10.49
N VAL A 695 7.98 -0.86 -10.55
CA VAL A 695 8.44 -0.28 -11.83
C VAL A 695 9.61 -1.06 -12.41
N SER A 696 10.56 -1.49 -11.56
CA SER A 696 11.71 -2.31 -11.96
C SER A 696 11.27 -3.67 -12.52
N ASP A 697 10.35 -4.35 -11.85
CA ASP A 697 9.85 -5.65 -12.28
C ASP A 697 9.01 -5.55 -13.55
N LEU A 698 8.18 -4.50 -13.69
CA LEU A 698 7.43 -4.26 -14.93
C LEU A 698 8.36 -3.99 -16.12
N LYS A 699 9.53 -3.37 -15.90
CA LYS A 699 10.58 -3.21 -16.91
C LYS A 699 11.23 -4.54 -17.27
N LYS A 700 11.65 -5.31 -16.25
CA LYS A 700 12.29 -6.63 -16.44
C LYS A 700 11.39 -7.59 -17.21
N ASP A 701 10.09 -7.55 -16.93
CA ASP A 701 9.10 -8.40 -17.58
C ASP A 701 8.72 -7.92 -18.99
N GLY A 702 9.36 -6.87 -19.51
CA GLY A 702 9.11 -6.32 -20.85
C GLY A 702 7.70 -5.77 -21.03
N THR A 703 7.00 -5.49 -19.93
CA THR A 703 5.60 -5.05 -19.93
C THR A 703 5.46 -3.56 -20.21
N LEU A 704 6.53 -2.80 -19.97
CA LEU A 704 6.61 -1.36 -20.23
C LEU A 704 7.33 -1.12 -21.54
N THR A 705 6.68 -0.39 -22.45
CA THR A 705 7.28 0.01 -23.74
C THR A 705 8.11 1.30 -23.63
N GLY A 706 7.92 2.07 -22.55
CA GLY A 706 8.58 3.37 -22.36
C GLY A 706 9.95 3.27 -21.70
N ASP A 707 10.80 4.26 -21.99
CA ASP A 707 12.12 4.39 -21.39
C ASP A 707 12.01 4.86 -19.93
N ILE A 708 12.54 4.05 -19.02
CA ILE A 708 12.62 4.40 -17.59
C ILE A 708 13.97 5.02 -17.28
N PHE A 709 13.94 6.19 -16.65
CA PHE A 709 15.12 6.83 -16.07
C PHE A 709 14.82 7.38 -14.67
N PHE A 710 15.87 7.34 -13.84
CA PHE A 710 15.80 7.72 -12.44
C PHE A 710 16.40 9.12 -12.24
N ILE A 711 15.66 9.97 -11.55
CA ILE A 711 15.96 11.38 -11.31
C ILE A 711 16.45 11.54 -9.88
N ALA A 712 17.70 11.99 -9.73
CA ALA A 712 18.35 12.19 -8.43
C ALA A 712 18.02 13.54 -7.76
N CYS A 713 17.48 14.50 -8.50
CA CYS A 713 17.10 15.81 -7.98
C CYS A 713 15.67 15.82 -7.40
N ARG A 714 15.48 16.61 -6.35
CA ARG A 714 14.21 16.73 -5.59
C ARG A 714 13.47 18.03 -5.89
N GLY A 715 14.21 19.04 -6.31
CA GLY A 715 13.69 20.33 -6.73
C GLY A 715 12.99 20.27 -8.09
N LYS A 716 11.97 21.12 -8.25
CA LYS A 716 11.14 21.21 -9.46
C LYS A 716 11.99 21.43 -10.71
N SER A 717 12.86 22.44 -10.70
CA SER A 717 13.66 22.84 -11.85
C SER A 717 14.67 21.76 -12.23
N GLY A 718 15.27 21.10 -11.23
CA GLY A 718 16.10 19.92 -11.45
C GLY A 718 15.37 18.81 -12.20
N VAL A 719 14.15 18.46 -11.77
CA VAL A 719 13.34 17.40 -12.39
C VAL A 719 12.98 17.77 -13.83
N VAL A 720 12.56 19.02 -14.08
CA VAL A 720 12.27 19.52 -15.43
C VAL A 720 13.50 19.39 -16.33
N ARG A 721 14.67 19.89 -15.90
CA ARG A 721 15.92 19.77 -16.66
C ARG A 721 16.29 18.32 -16.96
N ALA A 722 16.14 17.42 -16.00
CA ALA A 722 16.44 15.99 -16.19
C ALA A 722 15.54 15.37 -17.28
N ILE A 723 14.24 15.70 -17.29
CA ILE A 723 13.29 15.26 -18.31
C ILE A 723 13.67 15.81 -19.69
N LEU A 724 13.91 17.12 -19.78
CA LEU A 724 14.25 17.79 -21.05
C LEU A 724 15.57 17.25 -21.64
N ASN A 725 16.58 17.01 -20.79
CA ASN A 725 17.85 16.41 -21.21
C ASN A 725 17.66 14.98 -21.69
N LYS A 726 16.81 14.19 -21.02
CA LYS A 726 16.54 12.81 -21.42
C LYS A 726 15.85 12.73 -22.78
N VAL A 727 14.98 13.68 -23.11
CA VAL A 727 14.31 13.76 -24.42
C VAL A 727 15.27 14.20 -25.54
N GLN A 728 16.42 14.82 -25.22
CA GLN A 728 17.45 15.15 -26.24
C GLN A 728 18.33 13.97 -26.65
N GLN A 729 18.45 12.97 -25.78
CA GLN A 729 19.28 11.79 -25.97
C GLN A 729 18.52 10.75 -26.79
#